data_AF-A0A7V4Q6F2-F1
#
_entry.id   AF-A0A7V4Q6F2-F1
#
_cell.length_a   1.000
_cell.length_b   1.000
_cell.length_c   1.000
_cell.angle_alpha   90.00
_cell.angle_beta   90.00
_cell.angle_gamma   90.00
#
_symmetry.space_group_name_H-M   'P 1'
#
loop_
_entity.id
_entity.type
_entity.pdbx_description
1 polymer ?
#
loop_
_entity_poly.entity_id
_entity_poly.type
_entity_poly.pdbx_seq_one_letter_code
_entity_poly.pdbx_strand_id
1 'polypeptide(L)'
;MRKRTLGLLTFLVILGNSPLGAYDSLTHREIGERAAQSTVSSIDRVLKDDLGIPAGIAERFEGQSVPGLRNVQELIGDGSLFEDVPGRRSFNHFHNPLVSPWDDAGLRTFSILGVPLIRGQSSVLWQQNPSQDSTFVLTPIPSLSGGGNWSWQDARRHYLNALTRTRKEDVTREGGQKEPGRDTAFAETFEALGRLTHLIQDASVPAHVRNDPHPEFSIFGTDLPLISNPDGYERHISRLRGAARNSPARNLFESLVNQPPKRPSFSIFASTGNLQAPVPVARLIDTDMFGGLNSEVLTNTDLGIAEYTNGNFLSDDTIVSDFALPRRTGLIDFFESEDGKFRRYFEKGSEGELVRHFVAESALYEPVNIELGKPMDEALILTRRVYEDYGEKLLPRAVGYSAGLLDYFFRGKLDVDLVPDPDSSDPTVVRLSGTNGSPDKLDGGTLTLYADDPLTGERRPVSALDSNFTVVADPGQPVESAKFQINAEAERFMAVYKGKLGNEAPQGDFPGGVIGKVLGGVRAESIFFDFESGKYKLRTVDGVFPLPPTAGSLKNIRWGDLDNTFVGTLPATTFTCFPPPPDQLVSFKINRPLGSSEMPPLVDVGDGSKVVSTDLLKALGLPFGLYLGTTVNYSQAVHFKQALVTYDITDNFVFVQTDPDDPNAGFYEFKSRDISVPEPETVVDETVQFSQNFPIVLDQAHQHCGPVTPFPRPYSW
;
A
#
# COMPACT_ATOMS: atom_id res chain seq x y z
N MET A 1 17.87 -31.42 -42.52
CA MET A 1 17.87 -30.39 -43.60
C MET A 1 16.74 -30.49 -44.65
N ARG A 2 15.73 -31.39 -44.55
CA ARG A 2 14.66 -31.54 -45.58
C ARG A 2 13.23 -31.15 -45.16
N LYS A 3 12.99 -30.74 -43.90
CA LYS A 3 11.71 -30.14 -43.46
C LYS A 3 11.67 -28.60 -43.56
N ARG A 4 12.83 -27.95 -43.52
CA ARG A 4 12.95 -26.48 -43.49
C ARG A 4 12.57 -25.78 -44.80
N THR A 5 12.57 -26.46 -45.93
CA THR A 5 12.42 -25.83 -47.26
C THR A 5 11.00 -25.86 -47.81
N LEU A 6 10.12 -26.75 -47.34
CA LEU A 6 8.77 -26.91 -47.89
C LEU A 6 7.70 -26.09 -47.15
N GLY A 7 7.86 -25.83 -45.84
CA GLY A 7 7.04 -24.85 -45.10
C GLY A 7 7.36 -23.39 -45.45
N LEU A 8 8.50 -23.16 -46.12
CA LEU A 8 9.13 -21.85 -46.36
C LEU A 8 8.45 -21.02 -47.47
N LEU A 9 7.82 -21.66 -48.46
CA LEU A 9 7.18 -20.96 -49.58
C LEU A 9 5.71 -20.59 -49.31
N THR A 10 5.04 -21.29 -48.38
CA THR A 10 3.64 -21.02 -48.01
C THR A 10 3.52 -19.96 -46.92
N PHE A 11 4.59 -19.74 -46.14
CA PHE A 11 4.71 -18.70 -45.10
C PHE A 11 4.54 -17.26 -45.64
N LEU A 12 4.77 -17.05 -46.94
CA LEU A 12 4.75 -15.73 -47.59
C LEU A 12 3.35 -15.25 -48.03
N VAL A 13 2.32 -16.10 -48.03
CA VAL A 13 1.02 -15.77 -48.67
C VAL A 13 -0.14 -15.64 -47.67
N ILE A 14 -0.01 -16.12 -46.44
CA ILE A 14 -1.13 -16.13 -45.48
C ILE A 14 -0.58 -15.87 -44.07
N LEU A 15 -0.26 -14.64 -43.71
CA LEU A 15 -0.07 -14.26 -42.30
C LEU A 15 -1.45 -13.90 -41.73
N GLY A 16 -2.14 -14.91 -41.20
CA GLY A 16 -3.35 -14.73 -40.38
C GLY A 16 -3.03 -14.06 -39.04
N ASN A 17 -4.06 -13.55 -38.36
CA ASN A 17 -3.99 -12.87 -37.05
C ASN A 17 -3.62 -13.79 -35.87
N SER A 18 -2.78 -14.82 -36.09
CA SER A 18 -2.46 -15.77 -35.02
C SER A 18 -1.44 -15.19 -34.04
N PRO A 19 -1.69 -15.28 -32.72
CA PRO A 19 -0.74 -14.86 -31.70
C PRO A 19 0.47 -15.82 -31.60
N LEU A 20 1.62 -15.25 -31.27
CA LEU A 20 2.79 -15.91 -30.65
C LEU A 20 2.81 -15.61 -29.13
N GLY A 21 1.65 -15.72 -28.48
CA GLY A 21 1.56 -15.45 -27.03
C GLY A 21 2.25 -16.55 -26.23
N ALA A 22 2.60 -16.27 -24.97
CA ALA A 22 3.18 -17.30 -24.12
C ALA A 22 2.08 -18.20 -23.53
N TYR A 23 1.76 -18.03 -22.24
CA TYR A 23 0.60 -18.71 -21.70
C TYR A 23 -0.61 -18.37 -22.57
N ASP A 24 -1.56 -19.30 -22.71
CA ASP A 24 -2.75 -18.94 -23.46
C ASP A 24 -3.48 -17.77 -22.73
N SER A 25 -4.23 -16.97 -23.49
CA SER A 25 -4.90 -15.75 -22.99
C SER A 25 -5.71 -15.91 -21.69
N LEU A 26 -6.35 -17.06 -21.47
CA LEU A 26 -7.11 -17.32 -20.25
C LEU A 26 -6.19 -17.72 -19.07
N THR A 27 -4.97 -18.19 -19.32
CA THR A 27 -4.01 -18.56 -18.28
C THR A 27 -3.36 -17.28 -17.77
N HIS A 28 -3.01 -16.35 -18.66
CA HIS A 28 -2.63 -14.99 -18.29
C HIS A 28 -3.65 -14.33 -17.37
N ARG A 29 -4.93 -14.45 -17.74
CA ARG A 29 -6.03 -13.94 -16.92
C ARG A 29 -6.02 -14.52 -15.51
N GLU A 30 -5.96 -15.85 -15.36
CA GLU A 30 -5.95 -16.48 -14.03
C GLU A 30 -4.72 -16.09 -13.19
N ILE A 31 -3.54 -15.93 -13.82
CA ILE A 31 -2.32 -15.47 -13.14
C ILE A 31 -2.45 -14.00 -12.70
N GLY A 32 -2.94 -13.12 -13.58
CA GLY A 32 -3.18 -11.70 -13.28
C GLY A 32 -4.21 -11.51 -12.16
N GLU A 33 -5.33 -12.24 -12.23
CA GLU A 33 -6.34 -12.28 -11.17
C GLU A 33 -5.73 -12.76 -9.83
N ARG A 34 -4.91 -13.82 -9.85
CA ARG A 34 -4.22 -14.31 -8.65
C ARG A 34 -3.24 -13.28 -8.08
N ALA A 35 -2.49 -12.57 -8.93
CA ALA A 35 -1.56 -11.53 -8.51
C ALA A 35 -2.25 -10.34 -7.82
N ALA A 36 -3.47 -10.01 -8.24
CA ALA A 36 -4.26 -8.92 -7.68
C ALA A 36 -4.95 -9.25 -6.34
N GLN A 37 -5.01 -10.53 -5.93
CA GLN A 37 -5.65 -10.91 -4.67
C GLN A 37 -4.99 -10.26 -3.46
N SER A 38 -5.77 -9.93 -2.44
CA SER A 38 -5.31 -9.26 -1.21
C SER A 38 -4.28 -10.05 -0.40
N THR A 39 -4.20 -11.37 -0.60
CA THR A 39 -3.15 -12.23 0.00
C THR A 39 -1.84 -12.19 -0.78
N VAL A 40 -1.84 -11.61 -1.98
CA VAL A 40 -0.74 -11.68 -2.95
C VAL A 40 -0.20 -10.31 -3.33
N SER A 41 -0.97 -9.23 -3.28
CA SER A 41 -0.50 -7.84 -3.46
C SER A 41 -1.23 -6.88 -2.52
N SER A 42 -0.70 -5.66 -2.41
CA SER A 42 -1.19 -4.59 -1.53
C SER A 42 -2.34 -3.79 -2.12
N ILE A 43 -2.73 -4.04 -3.38
CA ILE A 43 -3.72 -3.23 -4.10
C ILE A 43 -5.05 -3.11 -3.35
N ASP A 44 -5.58 -4.21 -2.80
CA ASP A 44 -6.83 -4.18 -2.02
C ASP A 44 -6.78 -3.19 -0.86
N ARG A 45 -5.64 -3.16 -0.16
CA ARG A 45 -5.41 -2.24 0.94
C ARG A 45 -5.29 -0.80 0.45
N VAL A 46 -4.55 -0.54 -0.63
CA VAL A 46 -4.39 0.81 -1.19
C VAL A 46 -5.74 1.38 -1.63
N LEU A 47 -6.56 0.57 -2.32
CA LEU A 47 -7.90 0.99 -2.75
C LEU A 47 -8.76 1.40 -1.55
N LYS A 48 -8.72 0.64 -0.46
CA LYS A 48 -9.49 0.90 0.76
C LYS A 48 -8.95 2.09 1.55
N ASP A 49 -7.68 2.04 1.93
CA ASP A 49 -7.05 2.92 2.90
C ASP A 49 -6.64 4.28 2.28
N ASP A 50 -6.22 4.27 1.02
CA ASP A 50 -5.67 5.46 0.36
C ASP A 50 -6.65 6.06 -0.64
N LEU A 51 -7.40 5.25 -1.38
CA LEU A 51 -8.31 5.77 -2.41
C LEU A 51 -9.77 5.87 -1.97
N GLY A 52 -10.10 5.43 -0.75
CA GLY A 52 -11.46 5.48 -0.21
C GLY A 52 -12.46 4.71 -1.09
N ILE A 53 -12.05 3.53 -1.56
CA ILE A 53 -12.84 2.55 -2.31
C ILE A 53 -13.07 1.35 -1.36
N PRO A 54 -14.18 1.32 -0.59
CA PRO A 54 -14.36 0.37 0.52
C PRO A 54 -14.43 -1.09 0.07
N ALA A 55 -14.94 -1.36 -1.13
CA ALA A 55 -14.98 -2.70 -1.70
C ALA A 55 -13.59 -3.22 -2.11
N GLY A 56 -12.57 -2.35 -2.16
CA GLY A 56 -11.20 -2.68 -2.57
C GLY A 56 -11.18 -3.39 -3.91
N ILE A 57 -10.59 -4.60 -3.97
CA ILE A 57 -10.52 -5.35 -5.23
C ILE A 57 -11.88 -5.86 -5.74
N ALA A 58 -12.91 -5.84 -4.88
CA ALA A 58 -14.28 -6.19 -5.26
C ALA A 58 -15.07 -5.01 -5.85
N GLU A 59 -14.52 -3.79 -5.84
CA GLU A 59 -15.14 -2.63 -6.49
C GLU A 59 -15.30 -2.89 -7.99
N ARG A 60 -16.44 -2.48 -8.55
CA ARG A 60 -16.82 -2.79 -9.93
C ARG A 60 -16.81 -1.55 -10.81
N PHE A 61 -16.20 -1.69 -11.98
CA PHE A 61 -16.20 -0.68 -13.05
C PHE A 61 -16.65 -1.31 -14.36
N GLU A 62 -17.08 -0.49 -15.31
CA GLU A 62 -17.38 -0.97 -16.65
C GLU A 62 -16.08 -1.37 -17.37
N GLY A 63 -15.98 -2.64 -17.78
CA GLY A 63 -14.81 -3.15 -18.49
C GLY A 63 -14.66 -2.53 -19.88
N GLN A 64 -13.42 -2.23 -20.26
CA GLN A 64 -13.10 -1.63 -21.57
C GLN A 64 -12.81 -2.70 -22.61
N SER A 65 -12.07 -3.74 -22.22
CA SER A 65 -11.75 -4.87 -23.09
C SER A 65 -12.87 -5.93 -23.08
N VAL A 66 -13.47 -6.20 -21.92
CA VAL A 66 -14.63 -7.10 -21.77
C VAL A 66 -15.85 -6.28 -21.33
N PRO A 67 -16.90 -6.14 -22.17
CA PRO A 67 -18.09 -5.37 -21.81
C PRO A 67 -18.79 -5.87 -20.55
N GLY A 68 -19.36 -4.95 -19.78
CA GLY A 68 -20.09 -5.20 -18.54
C GLY A 68 -19.31 -4.86 -17.28
N LEU A 69 -19.98 -4.92 -16.13
CA LEU A 69 -19.35 -4.65 -14.83
C LEU A 69 -18.35 -5.74 -14.44
N ARG A 70 -17.11 -5.32 -14.20
CA ARG A 70 -15.97 -6.16 -13.80
C ARG A 70 -15.41 -5.63 -12.49
N ASN A 71 -15.08 -6.51 -11.55
CA ASN A 71 -14.35 -6.09 -10.36
C ASN A 71 -12.88 -5.78 -10.67
N VAL A 72 -12.15 -5.11 -9.78
CA VAL A 72 -10.73 -4.74 -10.02
C VAL A 72 -9.85 -5.96 -10.32
N GLN A 73 -10.04 -7.06 -9.59
CA GLN A 73 -9.29 -8.30 -9.86
C GLN A 73 -9.57 -8.80 -11.29
N GLU A 74 -10.84 -8.79 -11.70
CA GLU A 74 -11.24 -9.15 -13.06
C GLU A 74 -10.68 -8.20 -14.13
N LEU A 75 -10.59 -6.89 -13.87
CA LEU A 75 -10.03 -5.92 -14.82
C LEU A 75 -8.53 -6.13 -15.05
N ILE A 76 -7.77 -6.44 -13.99
CA ILE A 76 -6.36 -6.84 -14.13
C ILE A 76 -6.26 -8.16 -14.91
N GLY A 77 -7.16 -9.11 -14.64
CA GLY A 77 -7.28 -10.34 -15.41
C GLY A 77 -7.57 -10.09 -16.90
N ASP A 78 -8.52 -9.21 -17.21
CA ASP A 78 -8.93 -8.89 -18.57
C ASP A 78 -7.81 -8.14 -19.32
N GLY A 79 -7.11 -7.21 -18.65
CA GLY A 79 -5.91 -6.60 -19.20
C GLY A 79 -4.86 -7.66 -19.57
N SER A 80 -4.62 -8.62 -18.69
CA SER A 80 -3.68 -9.72 -18.95
C SER A 80 -4.14 -10.60 -20.12
N LEU A 81 -5.45 -10.79 -20.28
CA LEU A 81 -6.05 -11.56 -21.37
C LEU A 81 -5.90 -10.88 -22.74
N PHE A 82 -5.97 -9.54 -22.78
CA PHE A 82 -6.06 -8.78 -24.02
C PHE A 82 -4.71 -8.20 -24.50
N GLU A 83 -3.60 -8.43 -23.81
CA GLU A 83 -2.30 -7.93 -24.26
C GLU A 83 -1.85 -8.54 -25.59
N ASP A 84 -2.24 -9.79 -25.86
CA ASP A 84 -2.06 -10.46 -27.15
C ASP A 84 -3.05 -10.01 -28.23
N VAL A 85 -3.91 -9.02 -27.97
CA VAL A 85 -4.95 -8.60 -28.92
C VAL A 85 -4.63 -7.21 -29.48
N PRO A 86 -4.44 -7.07 -30.80
CA PRO A 86 -4.45 -8.13 -31.84
C PRO A 86 -3.19 -9.00 -31.77
N GLY A 87 -3.25 -10.23 -32.32
CA GLY A 87 -2.17 -11.24 -32.22
C GLY A 87 -0.76 -10.81 -32.64
N ARG A 88 -0.63 -9.70 -33.37
CA ARG A 88 0.67 -9.11 -33.73
C ARG A 88 1.39 -8.44 -32.55
N ARG A 89 0.68 -8.09 -31.48
CA ARG A 89 1.29 -7.50 -30.27
C ARG A 89 2.30 -8.44 -29.63
N SER A 90 2.00 -9.73 -29.66
CA SER A 90 2.82 -10.80 -29.06
C SER A 90 4.25 -10.87 -29.60
N PHE A 91 4.52 -10.35 -30.81
CA PHE A 91 5.87 -10.25 -31.33
C PHE A 91 6.79 -9.39 -30.45
N ASN A 92 6.25 -8.48 -29.63
CA ASN A 92 7.01 -7.65 -28.70
C ASN A 92 7.13 -8.25 -27.29
N HIS A 93 6.68 -9.49 -27.08
CA HIS A 93 6.65 -10.09 -25.75
C HIS A 93 7.90 -10.95 -25.44
N PHE A 94 8.84 -11.02 -26.39
CA PHE A 94 10.09 -11.73 -26.24
C PHE A 94 11.18 -10.83 -25.66
N HIS A 95 12.06 -11.41 -24.84
CA HIS A 95 13.27 -10.77 -24.38
C HIS A 95 14.35 -11.80 -24.06
N ASN A 96 15.43 -11.84 -24.84
CA ASN A 96 16.60 -12.64 -24.55
C ASN A 96 17.59 -11.84 -23.66
N PRO A 97 17.75 -12.19 -22.38
CA PRO A 97 18.57 -11.44 -21.43
C PRO A 97 20.08 -11.52 -21.72
N LEU A 98 20.51 -12.40 -22.62
CA LEU A 98 21.93 -12.54 -23.00
C LEU A 98 22.32 -11.60 -24.16
N VAL A 99 21.39 -10.82 -24.69
CA VAL A 99 21.63 -9.89 -25.80
C VAL A 99 21.72 -8.47 -25.28
N SER A 100 22.87 -7.84 -25.54
CA SER A 100 23.13 -6.43 -25.25
C SER A 100 23.44 -5.68 -26.56
N PRO A 101 22.83 -4.51 -26.82
CA PRO A 101 21.86 -3.79 -25.97
C PRO A 101 20.43 -4.38 -26.02
N TRP A 102 19.57 -3.98 -25.07
CA TRP A 102 18.16 -4.40 -25.01
C TRP A 102 17.34 -4.12 -26.29
N ASP A 103 17.74 -3.14 -27.10
CA ASP A 103 17.13 -2.87 -28.41
C ASP A 103 17.14 -4.10 -29.33
N ASP A 104 18.14 -4.97 -29.15
CA ASP A 104 18.33 -6.20 -29.92
C ASP A 104 17.87 -7.48 -29.22
N ALA A 105 17.41 -7.36 -27.97
CA ALA A 105 16.97 -8.50 -27.16
C ALA A 105 15.55 -9.01 -27.50
N GLY A 106 14.77 -8.29 -28.30
CA GLY A 106 13.42 -8.72 -28.71
C GLY A 106 13.40 -9.84 -29.75
N LEU A 107 12.19 -10.28 -30.16
CA LEU A 107 12.05 -11.35 -31.14
C LEU A 107 12.77 -11.03 -32.45
N ARG A 108 13.58 -11.96 -32.91
CA ARG A 108 14.25 -11.94 -34.22
C ARG A 108 14.04 -13.27 -34.93
N THR A 109 13.37 -13.24 -36.08
CA THR A 109 13.24 -14.43 -36.95
C THR A 109 14.20 -14.36 -38.12
N PHE A 110 14.22 -15.42 -38.95
CA PHE A 110 15.12 -15.54 -40.09
C PHE A 110 15.14 -14.29 -41.00
N SER A 111 16.33 -14.02 -41.53
CA SER A 111 16.58 -12.87 -42.38
C SER A 111 16.51 -13.22 -43.86
N ILE A 112 15.86 -12.36 -44.66
CA ILE A 112 15.96 -12.37 -46.12
C ILE A 112 16.89 -11.22 -46.51
N LEU A 113 17.99 -11.52 -47.21
CA LEU A 113 19.01 -10.53 -47.62
C LEU A 113 19.58 -9.70 -46.44
N GLY A 114 19.71 -10.32 -45.26
CA GLY A 114 20.24 -9.67 -44.06
C GLY A 114 19.22 -8.88 -43.24
N VAL A 115 17.94 -8.86 -43.63
CA VAL A 115 16.86 -8.17 -42.89
C VAL A 115 15.92 -9.20 -42.24
N PRO A 116 15.71 -9.19 -40.91
CA PRO A 116 14.84 -10.14 -40.21
C PRO A 116 13.37 -9.89 -40.54
N LEU A 117 12.63 -10.93 -40.93
CA LEU A 117 11.22 -10.82 -41.35
C LEU A 117 10.29 -10.30 -40.23
N ILE A 118 10.52 -10.76 -38.99
CA ILE A 118 9.90 -10.23 -37.77
C ILE A 118 10.98 -9.53 -36.94
N ARG A 119 10.66 -8.32 -36.50
CA ARG A 119 11.49 -7.53 -35.60
C ARG A 119 10.61 -7.00 -34.46
N GLY A 120 10.50 -7.78 -33.40
CA GLY A 120 9.82 -7.35 -32.17
C GLY A 120 10.69 -6.41 -31.36
N GLN A 121 10.08 -5.40 -30.73
CA GLN A 121 10.72 -4.69 -29.63
C GLN A 121 10.88 -5.65 -28.44
N SER A 122 11.97 -5.53 -27.69
CA SER A 122 12.11 -6.31 -26.45
C SER A 122 10.99 -5.99 -25.48
N SER A 123 10.44 -7.01 -24.79
CA SER A 123 9.38 -6.82 -23.78
C SER A 123 9.77 -5.85 -22.66
N VAL A 124 11.05 -5.78 -22.30
CA VAL A 124 11.63 -4.79 -21.36
C VAL A 124 11.38 -3.34 -21.79
N LEU A 125 11.51 -3.08 -23.09
CA LEU A 125 11.31 -1.76 -23.69
C LEU A 125 9.83 -1.54 -24.04
N TRP A 126 9.14 -2.59 -24.50
CA TRP A 126 7.73 -2.57 -24.90
C TRP A 126 6.80 -2.08 -23.79
N GLN A 127 7.01 -2.55 -22.55
CA GLN A 127 6.23 -2.12 -21.38
C GLN A 127 6.33 -0.61 -21.07
N GLN A 128 7.31 0.10 -21.64
CA GLN A 128 7.55 1.52 -21.42
C GLN A 128 7.55 2.34 -22.71
N ASN A 129 7.13 1.74 -23.82
CA ASN A 129 7.02 2.43 -25.11
C ASN A 129 5.66 3.14 -25.20
N PRO A 130 5.57 4.49 -25.23
CA PRO A 130 4.28 5.18 -25.34
C PRO A 130 3.64 5.10 -26.73
N SER A 131 4.33 4.51 -27.71
CA SER A 131 3.91 4.38 -29.12
C SER A 131 3.65 2.91 -29.50
N GLN A 132 3.12 2.10 -28.58
CA GLN A 132 2.84 0.68 -28.81
C GLN A 132 2.00 0.45 -30.06
N ASP A 133 0.86 1.17 -30.18
CA ASP A 133 -0.11 0.99 -31.27
C ASP A 133 0.52 1.17 -32.65
N SER A 134 1.47 2.11 -32.77
CA SER A 134 2.14 2.47 -34.02
C SER A 134 3.51 1.82 -34.21
N THR A 135 3.92 0.89 -33.34
CA THR A 135 5.21 0.18 -33.46
C THR A 135 5.16 -0.87 -34.57
N PHE A 136 6.18 -0.90 -35.41
CA PHE A 136 6.29 -1.86 -36.52
C PHE A 136 6.91 -3.18 -36.07
N VAL A 137 6.30 -4.30 -36.47
CA VAL A 137 6.73 -5.66 -36.08
C VAL A 137 7.15 -6.55 -37.26
N LEU A 138 6.74 -6.21 -38.49
CA LEU A 138 7.08 -6.93 -39.71
C LEU A 138 7.93 -6.08 -40.65
N THR A 139 8.89 -6.72 -41.33
CA THR A 139 9.70 -6.11 -42.39
C THR A 139 9.75 -7.05 -43.61
N PRO A 140 10.00 -6.56 -44.84
CA PRO A 140 10.20 -5.16 -45.23
C PRO A 140 8.89 -4.38 -45.38
N ILE A 141 7.72 -5.04 -45.29
CA ILE A 141 6.41 -4.37 -45.35
C ILE A 141 5.97 -4.04 -43.91
N PRO A 142 6.07 -2.76 -43.50
CA PRO A 142 5.75 -2.35 -42.15
C PRO A 142 4.30 -2.68 -41.80
N SER A 143 4.10 -3.53 -40.80
CA SER A 143 2.80 -3.78 -40.18
C SER A 143 2.83 -3.32 -38.74
N LEU A 144 1.79 -2.61 -38.33
CA LEU A 144 1.65 -2.07 -36.97
C LEU A 144 1.24 -3.17 -35.98
N SER A 145 1.76 -3.06 -34.77
CA SER A 145 1.36 -3.87 -33.61
C SER A 145 -0.14 -3.73 -33.36
N GLY A 146 -0.64 -2.49 -33.26
CA GLY A 146 -2.06 -2.19 -33.02
C GLY A 146 -2.51 -2.47 -31.59
N GLY A 147 -3.82 -2.34 -31.34
CA GLY A 147 -4.45 -2.67 -30.05
C GLY A 147 -4.38 -1.58 -28.98
N GLY A 148 -3.91 -0.38 -29.33
CA GLY A 148 -3.82 0.76 -28.42
C GLY A 148 -2.51 0.83 -27.62
N ASN A 149 -2.41 1.88 -26.80
CA ASN A 149 -1.24 2.17 -25.95
C ASN A 149 -1.56 1.85 -24.49
N TRP A 150 -0.76 0.98 -23.89
CA TRP A 150 -0.95 0.42 -22.54
C TRP A 150 0.37 0.33 -21.77
N SER A 151 1.32 1.20 -22.08
CA SER A 151 2.62 1.28 -21.41
C SER A 151 2.48 1.72 -19.95
N TRP A 152 3.57 1.62 -19.18
CA TRP A 152 3.67 2.17 -17.83
C TRP A 152 3.23 3.65 -17.76
N GLN A 153 3.63 4.43 -18.76
CA GLN A 153 3.30 5.84 -18.86
C GLN A 153 1.80 6.05 -19.11
N ASP A 154 1.18 5.18 -19.91
CA ASP A 154 -0.27 5.21 -20.14
C ASP A 154 -1.02 4.83 -18.85
N ALA A 155 -0.59 3.78 -18.14
CA ALA A 155 -1.16 3.39 -16.86
C ALA A 155 -1.13 4.54 -15.83
N ARG A 156 -0.01 5.27 -15.74
CA ARG A 156 0.10 6.47 -14.88
C ARG A 156 -0.83 7.60 -15.31
N ARG A 157 -1.05 7.79 -16.61
CA ARG A 157 -1.97 8.80 -17.14
C ARG A 157 -3.43 8.43 -16.87
N HIS A 158 -3.81 7.16 -17.06
CA HIS A 158 -5.14 6.65 -16.68
C HIS A 158 -5.37 6.81 -15.17
N TYR A 159 -4.38 6.51 -14.34
CA TYR A 159 -4.50 6.66 -12.90
C TYR A 159 -4.65 8.13 -12.49
N LEU A 160 -3.87 9.04 -13.07
CA LEU A 160 -4.05 10.48 -12.86
C LEU A 160 -5.47 10.93 -13.25
N ASN A 161 -5.99 10.47 -14.40
CA ASN A 161 -7.35 10.79 -14.84
C ASN A 161 -8.40 10.24 -13.86
N ALA A 162 -8.21 9.02 -13.35
CA ALA A 162 -9.09 8.40 -12.38
C ALA A 162 -9.18 9.21 -11.07
N LEU A 163 -8.07 9.82 -10.66
CA LEU A 163 -8.01 10.66 -9.46
C LEU A 163 -8.56 12.08 -9.67
N THR A 164 -8.53 12.62 -10.89
CA THR A 164 -8.71 14.07 -11.12
C THR A 164 -9.89 14.48 -12.00
N ARG A 165 -10.45 13.57 -12.81
CA ARG A 165 -11.58 13.91 -13.69
C ARG A 165 -12.79 14.39 -12.91
N THR A 166 -13.51 15.34 -13.49
CA THR A 166 -14.63 16.01 -12.82
C THR A 166 -15.79 15.09 -12.52
N ARG A 167 -16.16 14.20 -13.42
CA ARG A 167 -17.33 13.32 -13.24
C ARG A 167 -16.92 11.89 -12.96
N LYS A 168 -17.72 11.20 -12.14
CA LYS A 168 -17.56 9.77 -11.88
C LYS A 168 -17.89 8.98 -13.15
N GLU A 169 -19.06 9.25 -13.72
CA GLU A 169 -19.60 8.57 -14.91
C GLU A 169 -19.14 9.21 -16.23
N ASP A 170 -19.25 8.43 -17.31
CA ASP A 170 -19.02 8.90 -18.67
C ASP A 170 -20.13 9.83 -19.14
N VAL A 171 -19.80 10.76 -20.05
CA VAL A 171 -20.75 11.70 -20.62
C VAL A 171 -20.74 11.58 -22.14
N THR A 172 -21.91 11.40 -22.75
CA THR A 172 -22.05 11.56 -24.20
C THR A 172 -22.36 13.03 -24.51
N ARG A 173 -21.42 13.71 -25.17
CA ARG A 173 -21.61 15.08 -25.67
C ARG A 173 -22.47 15.10 -26.92
N GLU A 174 -23.04 16.26 -27.24
CA GLU A 174 -23.71 16.50 -28.52
C GLU A 174 -22.77 16.13 -29.68
N GLY A 175 -23.26 15.33 -30.62
CA GLY A 175 -22.44 14.73 -31.69
C GLY A 175 -21.89 13.33 -31.38
N GLY A 176 -22.24 12.73 -30.24
CA GLY A 176 -21.95 11.33 -29.92
C GLY A 176 -20.54 11.06 -29.37
N GLN A 177 -19.74 12.10 -29.11
CA GLN A 177 -18.43 11.95 -28.48
C GLN A 177 -18.61 11.54 -27.02
N LYS A 178 -18.01 10.41 -26.64
CA LYS A 178 -17.99 9.94 -25.26
C LYS A 178 -16.79 10.55 -24.55
N GLU A 179 -17.03 11.26 -23.47
CA GLU A 179 -16.01 11.71 -22.55
C GLU A 179 -15.98 10.77 -21.35
N PRO A 180 -14.88 10.01 -21.18
CA PRO A 180 -14.80 9.05 -20.09
C PRO A 180 -14.68 9.76 -18.73
N GLY A 181 -15.40 9.25 -17.72
CA GLY A 181 -15.37 9.70 -16.33
C GLY A 181 -14.18 9.12 -15.55
N ARG A 182 -14.21 9.29 -14.22
CA ARG A 182 -13.24 8.69 -13.30
C ARG A 182 -13.33 7.16 -13.29
N ASP A 183 -14.54 6.60 -13.35
CA ASP A 183 -14.75 5.15 -13.26
C ASP A 183 -14.16 4.42 -14.48
N THR A 184 -14.34 4.96 -15.68
CA THR A 184 -13.67 4.45 -16.89
C THR A 184 -12.15 4.58 -16.79
N ALA A 185 -11.63 5.70 -16.27
CA ALA A 185 -10.18 5.84 -16.07
C ALA A 185 -9.61 4.86 -15.03
N PHE A 186 -10.38 4.50 -13.99
CA PHE A 186 -10.01 3.42 -13.08
C PHE A 186 -9.97 2.08 -13.82
N ALA A 187 -10.99 1.76 -14.61
CA ALA A 187 -11.01 0.54 -15.42
C ALA A 187 -9.79 0.45 -16.36
N GLU A 188 -9.50 1.53 -17.10
CA GLU A 188 -8.33 1.63 -17.97
C GLU A 188 -7.01 1.45 -17.19
N THR A 189 -6.92 2.00 -15.97
CA THR A 189 -5.74 1.83 -15.11
C THR A 189 -5.52 0.35 -14.78
N PHE A 190 -6.56 -0.35 -14.35
CA PHE A 190 -6.46 -1.75 -13.95
C PHE A 190 -6.21 -2.68 -15.14
N GLU A 191 -6.82 -2.43 -16.29
CA GLU A 191 -6.51 -3.17 -17.52
C GLU A 191 -5.08 -2.90 -18.01
N ALA A 192 -4.59 -1.66 -17.94
CA ALA A 192 -3.20 -1.35 -18.27
C ALA A 192 -2.21 -2.09 -17.35
N LEU A 193 -2.50 -2.17 -16.05
CA LEU A 193 -1.70 -2.97 -15.11
C LEU A 193 -1.75 -4.46 -15.45
N GLY A 194 -2.91 -5.00 -15.83
CA GLY A 194 -3.04 -6.37 -16.34
C GLY A 194 -2.13 -6.65 -17.54
N ARG A 195 -2.14 -5.75 -18.53
CA ARG A 195 -1.29 -5.85 -19.72
C ARG A 195 0.20 -5.81 -19.38
N LEU A 196 0.60 -5.02 -18.41
CA LEU A 196 1.99 -5.00 -17.93
C LEU A 196 2.35 -6.29 -17.18
N THR A 197 1.43 -6.87 -16.39
CA THR A 197 1.68 -8.18 -15.76
C THR A 197 1.78 -9.32 -16.77
N HIS A 198 1.08 -9.25 -17.90
CA HIS A 198 1.21 -10.21 -19.00
C HIS A 198 2.66 -10.33 -19.48
N LEU A 199 3.36 -9.20 -19.68
CA LEU A 199 4.76 -9.21 -20.14
C LEU A 199 5.72 -9.88 -19.15
N ILE A 200 5.44 -9.78 -17.86
CA ILE A 200 6.18 -10.51 -16.81
C ILE A 200 5.89 -12.01 -16.88
N GLN A 201 4.63 -12.37 -17.15
CA GLN A 201 4.19 -13.75 -17.27
C GLN A 201 4.86 -14.40 -18.50
N ASP A 202 4.95 -13.69 -19.63
CA ASP A 202 5.69 -14.13 -20.81
C ASP A 202 7.19 -14.30 -20.52
N ALA A 203 7.79 -13.37 -19.79
CA ALA A 203 9.18 -13.50 -19.37
C ALA A 203 9.43 -14.66 -18.38
N SER A 204 8.39 -15.30 -17.85
CA SER A 204 8.49 -16.56 -17.09
C SER A 204 8.47 -17.82 -17.97
N VAL A 205 8.23 -17.68 -19.28
CA VAL A 205 8.12 -18.81 -20.20
C VAL A 205 9.44 -19.00 -20.95
N PRO A 206 10.04 -20.22 -20.95
CA PRO A 206 11.35 -20.44 -21.55
C PRO A 206 11.44 -20.03 -23.02
N ALA A 207 10.39 -20.25 -23.82
CA ALA A 207 10.40 -19.90 -25.23
C ALA A 207 10.54 -18.39 -25.49
N HIS A 208 9.85 -17.58 -24.68
CA HIS A 208 9.83 -16.12 -24.78
C HIS A 208 11.16 -15.46 -24.40
N VAL A 209 11.97 -16.15 -23.59
CA VAL A 209 13.28 -15.64 -23.14
C VAL A 209 14.46 -16.28 -23.87
N ARG A 210 14.18 -17.27 -24.72
CA ARG A 210 15.18 -17.98 -25.54
C ARG A 210 15.01 -17.70 -27.04
N ASN A 211 14.21 -16.69 -27.39
CA ASN A 211 13.93 -16.29 -28.77
C ASN A 211 13.46 -17.49 -29.63
N ASP A 212 12.56 -18.28 -29.08
CA ASP A 212 12.00 -19.50 -29.68
C ASP A 212 10.58 -19.21 -30.21
N PRO A 213 10.41 -18.93 -31.52
CA PRO A 213 9.11 -18.56 -32.08
C PRO A 213 8.20 -19.77 -32.33
N HIS A 214 7.01 -19.76 -31.74
CA HIS A 214 6.02 -20.84 -31.85
C HIS A 214 4.67 -20.40 -32.45
N PRO A 215 4.57 -20.24 -33.79
CA PRO A 215 3.33 -19.85 -34.44
C PRO A 215 2.25 -20.92 -34.34
N GLU A 216 1.08 -20.53 -33.84
CA GLU A 216 -0.15 -21.30 -33.96
C GLU A 216 -0.86 -20.92 -35.26
N PHE A 217 -1.04 -21.84 -36.20
CA PHE A 217 -1.75 -21.55 -37.46
C PHE A 217 -3.06 -22.32 -37.55
N SER A 218 -4.17 -21.61 -37.41
CA SER A 218 -5.52 -22.17 -37.56
C SER A 218 -6.18 -21.67 -38.84
N ILE A 219 -6.68 -22.59 -39.67
CA ILE A 219 -7.55 -22.27 -40.80
C ILE A 219 -8.92 -22.89 -40.51
N PHE A 220 -9.99 -22.08 -40.58
CA PHE A 220 -11.38 -22.51 -40.30
C PHE A 220 -11.56 -23.23 -38.94
N GLY A 221 -10.81 -22.83 -37.91
CA GLY A 221 -10.89 -23.43 -36.58
C GLY A 221 -10.23 -24.82 -36.49
N THR A 222 -9.44 -25.20 -37.50
CA THR A 222 -8.61 -26.41 -37.47
C THR A 222 -7.14 -26.02 -37.48
N ASP A 223 -6.40 -26.46 -36.46
CA ASP A 223 -4.95 -26.30 -36.41
C ASP A 223 -4.31 -27.08 -37.54
N LEU A 224 -3.50 -26.42 -38.37
CA LEU A 224 -2.78 -27.10 -39.45
C LEU A 224 -1.46 -27.66 -38.93
N PRO A 225 -1.33 -29.00 -38.69
CA PRO A 225 -0.19 -29.58 -38.00
C PRO A 225 1.12 -29.51 -38.79
N LEU A 226 1.05 -29.19 -40.09
CA LEU A 226 2.21 -29.07 -40.97
C LEU A 226 2.91 -27.71 -40.89
N ILE A 227 2.26 -26.70 -40.27
CA ILE A 227 2.77 -25.32 -40.17
C ILE A 227 2.62 -24.69 -38.77
N SER A 228 1.78 -25.25 -37.90
CA SER A 228 1.72 -24.87 -36.48
C SER A 228 2.87 -25.52 -35.70
N ASN A 229 3.63 -24.72 -34.95
CA ASN A 229 4.61 -25.19 -33.97
C ASN A 229 4.31 -24.56 -32.61
N PRO A 230 3.22 -24.93 -31.91
CA PRO A 230 2.93 -24.33 -30.61
C PRO A 230 3.96 -24.78 -29.56
N ASP A 231 4.25 -23.94 -28.57
CA ASP A 231 5.12 -24.31 -27.45
C ASP A 231 4.46 -25.42 -26.60
N GLY A 232 5.23 -26.42 -26.23
CA GLY A 232 4.76 -27.58 -25.47
C GLY A 232 4.46 -27.28 -24.01
N TYR A 233 5.21 -26.37 -23.37
CA TYR A 233 4.99 -25.97 -21.98
C TYR A 233 3.68 -25.20 -21.86
N GLU A 234 3.48 -24.17 -22.67
CA GLU A 234 2.27 -23.35 -22.70
C GLU A 234 1.03 -24.19 -22.98
N ARG A 235 1.08 -25.05 -24.01
CA ARG A 235 -0.02 -25.99 -24.29
C ARG A 235 -0.29 -26.93 -23.13
N HIS A 236 0.74 -27.39 -22.44
CA HIS A 236 0.55 -28.27 -21.29
C HIS A 236 -0.19 -27.55 -20.16
N ILE A 237 0.28 -26.36 -19.78
CA ILE A 237 -0.37 -25.54 -18.76
C ILE A 237 -1.80 -25.18 -19.17
N SER A 238 -2.01 -24.79 -20.43
CA SER A 238 -3.33 -24.51 -20.99
C SER A 238 -4.29 -25.68 -20.90
N ARG A 239 -3.81 -26.92 -21.16
CA ARG A 239 -4.59 -28.15 -21.01
C ARG A 239 -4.93 -28.45 -19.56
N LEU A 240 -4.01 -28.24 -18.62
CA LEU A 240 -4.30 -28.41 -17.19
C LEU A 240 -5.37 -27.41 -16.74
N ARG A 241 -5.21 -26.14 -17.13
CA ARG A 241 -6.13 -25.05 -16.81
C ARG A 241 -7.52 -25.29 -17.40
N GLY A 242 -7.59 -25.68 -18.69
CA GLY A 242 -8.83 -25.92 -19.44
C GLY A 242 -9.51 -27.26 -19.16
N ALA A 243 -8.94 -28.10 -18.28
CA ALA A 243 -9.54 -29.36 -17.90
C ALA A 243 -10.85 -29.16 -17.12
N ALA A 244 -11.70 -30.19 -17.12
CA ALA A 244 -12.99 -30.14 -16.42
C ALA A 244 -12.81 -29.78 -14.94
N ARG A 245 -13.74 -28.99 -14.40
CA ARG A 245 -13.75 -28.62 -12.97
C ARG A 245 -13.64 -29.86 -12.09
N ASN A 246 -12.85 -29.76 -11.02
CA ASN A 246 -12.55 -30.84 -10.06
C ASN A 246 -11.81 -32.07 -10.64
N SER A 247 -11.38 -32.04 -11.92
CA SER A 247 -10.54 -33.10 -12.47
C SER A 247 -9.11 -33.03 -11.89
N PRO A 248 -8.38 -34.16 -11.85
CA PRO A 248 -6.99 -34.15 -11.39
C PRO A 248 -6.10 -33.13 -12.12
N ALA A 249 -6.32 -32.94 -13.43
CA ALA A 249 -5.57 -31.97 -14.24
C ALA A 249 -5.87 -30.52 -13.85
N ARG A 250 -7.15 -30.18 -13.64
CA ARG A 250 -7.55 -28.84 -13.17
C ARG A 250 -7.02 -28.56 -11.76
N ASN A 251 -7.15 -29.55 -10.86
CA ASN A 251 -6.65 -29.44 -9.49
C ASN A 251 -5.12 -29.25 -9.47
N LEU A 252 -4.39 -29.90 -10.39
CA LEU A 252 -2.96 -29.69 -10.53
C LEU A 252 -2.65 -28.24 -10.92
N PHE A 253 -3.28 -27.71 -11.97
CA PHE A 253 -3.10 -26.29 -12.35
C PHE A 253 -3.38 -25.35 -11.17
N GLU A 254 -4.52 -25.53 -10.50
CA GLU A 254 -4.89 -24.70 -9.34
C GLU A 254 -3.86 -24.84 -8.22
N SER A 255 -3.31 -26.03 -7.98
CA SER A 255 -2.26 -26.22 -6.97
C SER A 255 -0.97 -25.49 -7.33
N LEU A 256 -0.60 -25.43 -8.61
CA LEU A 256 0.61 -24.75 -9.09
C LEU A 256 0.47 -23.21 -8.99
N VAL A 257 -0.67 -22.66 -9.44
CA VAL A 257 -0.93 -21.20 -9.39
C VAL A 257 -1.15 -20.71 -7.95
N ASN A 258 -1.71 -21.55 -7.08
CA ASN A 258 -1.96 -21.19 -5.67
C ASN A 258 -0.79 -21.47 -4.73
N GLN A 259 0.36 -21.95 -5.23
CA GLN A 259 1.58 -22.02 -4.42
C GLN A 259 1.91 -20.65 -3.82
N PRO A 260 2.62 -20.59 -2.67
CA PRO A 260 3.14 -19.35 -2.13
C PRO A 260 3.90 -18.56 -3.22
N PRO A 261 3.47 -17.32 -3.54
CA PRO A 261 4.11 -16.54 -4.61
C PRO A 261 5.59 -16.31 -4.30
N LYS A 262 6.45 -16.52 -5.30
CA LYS A 262 7.88 -16.23 -5.22
C LYS A 262 8.13 -14.82 -5.73
N ARG A 263 8.21 -13.86 -4.80
CA ARG A 263 8.43 -12.44 -5.11
C ARG A 263 9.90 -12.12 -5.30
N PRO A 264 10.24 -11.14 -6.15
CA PRO A 264 11.59 -10.60 -6.18
C PRO A 264 11.88 -9.79 -4.90
N SER A 265 13.17 -9.65 -4.57
CA SER A 265 13.63 -8.69 -3.58
C SER A 265 13.27 -7.27 -4.02
N PHE A 266 12.95 -6.38 -3.07
CA PHE A 266 12.70 -4.96 -3.38
C PHE A 266 13.93 -4.27 -4.00
N SER A 267 15.14 -4.79 -3.75
CA SER A 267 16.37 -4.30 -4.36
C SER A 267 16.40 -4.41 -5.89
N ILE A 268 15.51 -5.22 -6.48
CA ILE A 268 15.40 -5.36 -7.94
C ILE A 268 15.07 -4.03 -8.62
N PHE A 269 14.38 -3.11 -7.93
CA PHE A 269 13.95 -1.82 -8.49
C PHE A 269 15.09 -0.78 -8.54
N ALA A 270 16.26 -1.19 -9.00
CA ALA A 270 17.40 -0.33 -9.27
C ALA A 270 17.24 0.44 -10.59
N SER A 271 17.98 1.54 -10.73
CA SER A 271 18.00 2.31 -11.98
C SER A 271 18.46 1.42 -13.15
N THR A 272 17.82 1.59 -14.31
CA THR A 272 18.13 0.81 -15.51
C THR A 272 19.28 1.42 -16.32
N GLY A 273 19.50 2.74 -16.19
CA GLY A 273 20.39 3.48 -17.09
C GLY A 273 19.93 3.53 -18.56
N ASN A 274 18.77 2.96 -18.89
CA ASN A 274 18.24 2.89 -20.25
C ASN A 274 17.19 4.00 -20.47
N LEU A 275 17.40 4.84 -21.49
CA LEU A 275 16.52 5.99 -21.77
C LEU A 275 15.15 5.60 -22.33
N GLN A 276 15.02 4.42 -22.95
CA GLN A 276 13.74 3.92 -23.48
C GLN A 276 12.93 3.16 -22.42
N ALA A 277 13.60 2.62 -21.39
CA ALA A 277 12.97 1.97 -20.24
C ALA A 277 13.54 2.51 -18.91
N PRO A 278 13.33 3.81 -18.59
CA PRO A 278 13.95 4.44 -17.42
C PRO A 278 13.35 3.99 -16.09
N VAL A 279 12.11 3.47 -16.08
CA VAL A 279 11.44 3.01 -14.86
C VAL A 279 11.96 1.61 -14.48
N PRO A 280 12.35 1.39 -13.21
CA PRO A 280 12.90 0.12 -12.71
C PRO A 280 12.02 -1.11 -12.84
N VAL A 281 10.75 -1.00 -13.24
CA VAL A 281 9.91 -2.16 -13.53
C VAL A 281 10.50 -3.04 -14.65
N ALA A 282 11.36 -2.48 -15.52
CA ALA A 282 12.22 -3.25 -16.44
C ALA A 282 13.06 -4.33 -15.75
N ARG A 283 13.51 -4.06 -14.52
CA ARG A 283 14.30 -5.00 -13.74
C ARG A 283 13.50 -6.22 -13.26
N LEU A 284 12.17 -6.16 -13.27
CA LEU A 284 11.37 -7.38 -13.05
C LEU A 284 11.59 -8.41 -14.17
N ILE A 285 11.92 -7.95 -15.39
CA ILE A 285 12.23 -8.81 -16.53
C ILE A 285 13.74 -9.07 -16.60
N ASP A 286 14.58 -8.04 -16.57
CA ASP A 286 16.04 -8.17 -16.74
C ASP A 286 16.87 -7.19 -15.88
N THR A 287 17.75 -7.75 -15.07
CA THR A 287 18.67 -7.07 -14.14
C THR A 287 20.10 -6.94 -14.65
N ASP A 288 20.41 -7.48 -15.83
CA ASP A 288 21.76 -7.59 -16.40
C ASP A 288 22.75 -8.37 -15.48
N MET A 289 22.25 -9.18 -14.55
CA MET A 289 23.06 -9.96 -13.60
C MET A 289 23.52 -11.30 -14.20
N PHE A 290 22.74 -11.91 -15.10
CA PHE A 290 23.06 -13.19 -15.73
C PHE A 290 23.69 -13.01 -17.11
N GLY A 291 24.99 -13.28 -17.20
CA GLY A 291 25.78 -13.22 -18.43
C GLY A 291 25.90 -14.55 -19.18
N GLY A 292 25.04 -15.53 -18.89
CA GLY A 292 24.94 -16.79 -19.65
C GLY A 292 25.82 -17.95 -19.17
N LEU A 293 26.82 -17.70 -18.32
CA LEU A 293 27.73 -18.73 -17.78
C LEU A 293 27.85 -18.72 -16.25
N ASN A 294 27.49 -17.61 -15.61
CA ASN A 294 27.58 -17.39 -14.17
C ASN A 294 26.38 -18.01 -13.43
N SER A 295 26.31 -19.34 -13.41
CA SER A 295 25.18 -20.10 -12.86
C SER A 295 24.87 -19.82 -11.37
N GLU A 296 25.82 -19.25 -10.62
CA GLU A 296 25.66 -18.91 -9.21
C GLU A 296 24.61 -17.83 -8.96
N VAL A 297 24.28 -16.99 -9.95
CA VAL A 297 23.26 -15.93 -9.80
C VAL A 297 21.84 -16.46 -10.02
N LEU A 298 21.68 -17.65 -10.63
CA LEU A 298 20.39 -18.19 -11.09
C LEU A 298 19.41 -18.56 -9.98
N THR A 299 19.82 -18.45 -8.71
CA THR A 299 18.97 -18.62 -7.53
C THR A 299 18.79 -17.35 -6.72
N ASN A 300 19.38 -16.24 -7.16
CA ASN A 300 19.28 -14.96 -6.47
C ASN A 300 17.85 -14.43 -6.51
N THR A 301 17.41 -13.84 -5.40
CA THR A 301 16.05 -13.30 -5.25
C THR A 301 15.87 -11.94 -5.93
N ASP A 302 16.95 -11.27 -6.30
CA ASP A 302 16.96 -9.98 -7.00
C ASP A 302 17.22 -10.12 -8.52
N LEU A 303 17.22 -11.35 -9.06
CA LEU A 303 17.39 -11.62 -10.49
C LEU A 303 16.10 -11.30 -11.27
N GLY A 304 16.24 -10.79 -12.49
CA GLY A 304 15.13 -10.62 -13.42
C GLY A 304 14.49 -11.95 -13.81
N ILE A 305 13.18 -11.99 -14.04
CA ILE A 305 12.49 -13.26 -14.33
C ILE A 305 12.93 -13.86 -15.67
N ALA A 306 13.33 -13.05 -16.65
CA ALA A 306 13.82 -13.55 -17.92
C ALA A 306 15.18 -14.23 -17.77
N GLU A 307 16.08 -13.65 -16.99
CA GLU A 307 17.39 -14.23 -16.66
C GLU A 307 17.25 -15.53 -15.88
N TYR A 308 16.39 -15.52 -14.85
CA TYR A 308 16.06 -16.72 -14.08
C TYR A 308 15.53 -17.83 -14.98
N THR A 309 14.63 -17.51 -15.89
CA THR A 309 13.99 -18.48 -16.78
C THR A 309 14.96 -18.99 -17.85
N ASN A 310 15.67 -18.08 -18.51
CA ASN A 310 16.63 -18.39 -19.57
C ASN A 310 17.74 -19.31 -19.07
N GLY A 311 18.37 -18.99 -17.94
CA GLY A 311 19.50 -19.75 -17.44
C GLY A 311 19.14 -21.08 -16.76
N ASN A 312 17.89 -21.27 -16.33
CA ASN A 312 17.48 -22.47 -15.60
C ASN A 312 16.68 -23.49 -16.41
N PHE A 313 16.01 -23.09 -17.50
CA PHE A 313 15.05 -23.94 -18.21
C PHE A 313 15.32 -23.97 -19.73
N LEU A 314 14.86 -25.04 -20.37
CA LEU A 314 14.94 -25.24 -21.82
C LEU A 314 13.59 -24.90 -22.49
N SER A 315 13.62 -24.50 -23.76
CA SER A 315 12.42 -24.44 -24.62
C SER A 315 12.48 -25.54 -25.69
N ASP A 316 11.37 -25.82 -26.36
CA ASP A 316 11.23 -26.95 -27.27
C ASP A 316 12.20 -26.90 -28.48
N ASP A 317 12.46 -25.73 -29.06
CA ASP A 317 13.36 -25.60 -30.23
C ASP A 317 14.81 -25.25 -29.83
N THR A 318 15.09 -25.00 -28.54
CA THR A 318 16.44 -24.61 -28.06
C THR A 318 17.03 -25.59 -27.02
N ILE A 319 16.61 -26.85 -27.06
CA ILE A 319 17.07 -27.93 -26.17
C ILE A 319 18.59 -28.11 -26.31
N VAL A 320 19.35 -27.53 -25.36
CA VAL A 320 20.82 -27.55 -25.32
C VAL A 320 21.46 -27.08 -26.64
N SER A 321 20.79 -26.15 -27.33
CA SER A 321 21.32 -25.41 -28.47
C SER A 321 21.26 -23.91 -28.18
N ASP A 322 22.07 -23.14 -28.90
CA ASP A 322 22.07 -21.65 -28.94
C ASP A 322 22.43 -20.92 -27.63
N PHE A 323 22.30 -21.56 -26.47
CA PHE A 323 22.59 -21.03 -25.15
C PHE A 323 23.59 -21.92 -24.40
N ALA A 324 24.49 -21.30 -23.64
CA ALA A 324 25.51 -22.03 -22.88
C ALA A 324 24.96 -22.75 -21.64
N LEU A 325 23.85 -22.26 -21.08
CA LEU A 325 23.13 -22.87 -19.97
C LEU A 325 21.63 -22.98 -20.28
N PRO A 326 20.94 -23.98 -19.71
CA PRO A 326 21.49 -25.18 -19.06
C PRO A 326 22.25 -26.09 -20.02
N ARG A 327 23.33 -26.73 -19.56
CA ARG A 327 24.18 -27.61 -20.39
C ARG A 327 24.00 -29.09 -20.07
N ARG A 328 24.14 -29.94 -21.10
CA ARG A 328 23.98 -31.40 -20.96
C ARG A 328 24.98 -32.06 -20.01
N THR A 329 26.21 -31.55 -19.92
CA THR A 329 27.28 -32.19 -19.15
C THR A 329 27.03 -32.23 -17.63
N GLY A 330 26.11 -31.40 -17.13
CA GLY A 330 25.75 -31.36 -15.70
C GLY A 330 24.52 -32.20 -15.33
N LEU A 331 23.94 -32.94 -16.28
CA LEU A 331 22.70 -33.68 -16.07
C LEU A 331 22.96 -35.12 -15.61
N ILE A 332 22.12 -35.61 -14.70
CA ILE A 332 22.17 -36.98 -14.16
C ILE A 332 20.94 -37.74 -14.64
N ASP A 333 21.10 -38.92 -15.23
CA ASP A 333 19.98 -39.69 -15.74
C ASP A 333 19.37 -40.66 -14.72
N PHE A 334 18.06 -40.91 -14.88
CA PHE A 334 17.33 -41.93 -14.14
C PHE A 334 16.19 -42.51 -14.98
N PHE A 335 15.67 -43.66 -14.56
CA PHE A 335 14.54 -44.31 -15.23
C PHE A 335 13.30 -44.27 -14.34
N GLU A 336 12.17 -43.92 -14.93
CA GLU A 336 10.88 -43.90 -14.23
C GLU A 336 9.79 -44.53 -15.09
N SER A 337 8.80 -45.16 -14.45
CA SER A 337 7.66 -45.73 -15.15
C SER A 337 6.63 -44.65 -15.49
N GLU A 338 6.24 -44.59 -16.77
CA GLU A 338 5.20 -43.75 -17.34
C GLU A 338 4.30 -44.63 -18.23
N ASP A 339 3.01 -44.74 -17.90
CA ASP A 339 2.02 -45.56 -18.62
C ASP A 339 2.44 -47.03 -18.87
N GLY A 340 3.11 -47.63 -17.87
CA GLY A 340 3.57 -49.02 -17.94
C GLY A 340 4.82 -49.25 -18.79
N LYS A 341 5.48 -48.18 -19.27
CA LYS A 341 6.79 -48.22 -19.92
C LYS A 341 7.81 -47.46 -19.06
N PHE A 342 9.09 -47.81 -19.16
CA PHE A 342 10.14 -47.00 -18.55
C PHE A 342 10.60 -45.93 -19.53
N ARG A 343 10.71 -44.70 -19.05
CA ARG A 343 11.33 -43.59 -19.77
C ARG A 343 12.58 -43.14 -19.01
N ARG A 344 13.62 -42.83 -19.78
CA ARG A 344 14.82 -42.19 -19.25
C ARG A 344 14.61 -40.68 -19.15
N TYR A 345 14.80 -40.15 -17.96
CA TYR A 345 14.80 -38.72 -17.65
C TYR A 345 16.21 -38.29 -17.26
N PHE A 346 16.43 -36.99 -17.33
CA PHE A 346 17.64 -36.32 -16.87
C PHE A 346 17.22 -35.27 -15.84
N GLU A 347 17.89 -35.28 -14.70
CA GLU A 347 17.78 -34.32 -13.61
C GLU A 347 18.84 -33.22 -13.76
N LYS A 348 18.44 -31.98 -13.46
CA LYS A 348 19.35 -30.85 -13.24
C LYS A 348 19.60 -30.72 -11.73
N GLY A 349 20.71 -31.30 -11.28
CA GLY A 349 21.13 -31.34 -9.87
C GLY A 349 22.09 -30.22 -9.44
N SER A 350 22.46 -29.32 -10.34
CA SER A 350 23.41 -28.22 -10.09
C SER A 350 23.19 -27.05 -11.06
N GLU A 351 23.99 -25.98 -10.94
CA GLU A 351 23.98 -24.80 -11.83
C GLU A 351 22.62 -24.07 -11.85
N GLY A 352 22.19 -23.58 -10.67
CA GLY A 352 20.95 -22.81 -10.51
C GLY A 352 19.82 -23.60 -9.85
N GLU A 353 18.58 -23.40 -10.31
CA GLU A 353 17.39 -24.10 -9.81
C GLU A 353 17.48 -25.61 -10.10
N LEU A 354 17.14 -26.41 -9.09
CA LEU A 354 17.11 -27.86 -9.17
C LEU A 354 15.78 -28.35 -9.75
N VAL A 355 15.84 -29.25 -10.72
CA VAL A 355 14.68 -29.77 -11.44
C VAL A 355 14.85 -31.27 -11.67
N ARG A 356 13.91 -32.08 -11.14
CA ARG A 356 14.01 -33.55 -11.17
C ARG A 356 13.75 -34.07 -12.59
N HIS A 357 12.59 -33.77 -13.16
CA HIS A 357 12.30 -34.04 -14.56
C HIS A 357 12.73 -32.84 -15.40
N PHE A 358 14.03 -32.72 -15.68
CA PHE A 358 14.55 -31.57 -16.41
C PHE A 358 14.43 -31.72 -17.93
N VAL A 359 14.77 -32.89 -18.46
CA VAL A 359 14.57 -33.24 -19.87
C VAL A 359 14.46 -34.75 -20.00
N ALA A 360 13.83 -35.28 -21.05
CA ALA A 360 13.68 -36.71 -21.23
C ALA A 360 14.26 -37.20 -22.55
N GLU A 361 14.52 -38.50 -22.62
CA GLU A 361 14.87 -39.18 -23.87
C GLU A 361 13.63 -39.36 -24.77
N SER A 362 13.80 -39.12 -26.07
CA SER A 362 12.77 -39.34 -27.08
C SER A 362 12.45 -40.82 -27.25
N ALA A 363 11.19 -41.16 -27.48
CA ALA A 363 10.78 -42.54 -27.79
C ALA A 363 11.41 -43.07 -29.10
N LEU A 364 11.96 -42.19 -29.94
CA LEU A 364 12.70 -42.54 -31.15
C LEU A 364 14.19 -42.75 -30.92
N TYR A 365 14.72 -42.53 -29.71
CA TYR A 365 16.15 -42.59 -29.40
C TYR A 365 16.74 -43.97 -29.73
N GLU A 366 16.21 -45.05 -29.15
CA GLU A 366 16.67 -46.42 -29.41
C GLU A 366 16.52 -46.82 -30.89
N PRO A 367 15.34 -46.72 -31.52
CA PRO A 367 15.17 -47.10 -32.93
C PRO A 367 16.10 -46.35 -33.89
N VAL A 368 16.31 -45.04 -33.65
CA VAL A 368 17.14 -44.21 -34.53
C VAL A 368 18.63 -44.47 -34.31
N ASN A 369 19.08 -44.70 -33.07
CA ASN A 369 20.49 -45.01 -32.81
C ASN A 369 20.88 -46.40 -33.32
N ILE A 370 19.96 -47.37 -33.28
CA ILE A 370 20.13 -48.70 -33.88
C ILE A 370 20.28 -48.58 -35.41
N GLU A 371 19.45 -47.77 -36.06
CA GLU A 371 19.47 -47.58 -37.51
C GLU A 371 20.67 -46.75 -37.99
N LEU A 372 21.07 -45.71 -37.24
CA LEU A 372 22.15 -44.79 -37.61
C LEU A 372 23.55 -45.29 -37.22
N GLY A 373 23.66 -46.29 -36.33
CA GLY A 373 24.94 -46.84 -35.85
C GLY A 373 25.83 -45.83 -35.12
N LYS A 374 25.28 -44.67 -34.72
CA LYS A 374 25.93 -43.61 -33.94
C LYS A 374 24.88 -43.01 -32.99
N PRO A 375 25.25 -42.64 -31.76
CA PRO A 375 24.34 -41.96 -30.85
C PRO A 375 23.94 -40.60 -31.44
N MET A 376 22.64 -40.34 -31.59
CA MET A 376 22.11 -39.00 -31.78
C MET A 376 22.24 -38.25 -30.46
N ASP A 377 23.06 -37.21 -30.47
CA ASP A 377 23.09 -36.23 -29.38
C ASP A 377 21.76 -35.45 -29.28
N GLU A 378 20.92 -35.47 -30.31
CA GLU A 378 19.72 -34.61 -30.48
C GLU A 378 18.38 -35.23 -30.04
N ALA A 379 18.33 -36.45 -29.51
CA ALA A 379 17.06 -37.12 -29.20
C ALA A 379 16.55 -36.86 -27.77
N LEU A 380 16.68 -35.62 -27.30
CA LEU A 380 16.07 -35.12 -26.07
C LEU A 380 14.73 -34.44 -26.38
N ILE A 381 13.76 -34.56 -25.48
CA ILE A 381 12.44 -33.94 -25.59
C ILE A 381 11.98 -33.40 -24.24
N LEU A 382 11.16 -32.36 -24.27
CA LEU A 382 10.38 -31.94 -23.11
C LEU A 382 9.05 -32.71 -23.12
N THR A 383 8.62 -33.18 -21.96
CA THR A 383 7.44 -34.04 -21.79
C THR A 383 6.52 -33.44 -20.75
N ARG A 384 5.32 -33.99 -20.59
CA ARG A 384 4.35 -33.58 -19.57
C ARG A 384 4.98 -33.42 -18.18
N ARG A 385 5.70 -34.44 -17.68
CA ARG A 385 6.33 -34.36 -16.35
C ARG A 385 7.39 -33.27 -16.25
N VAL A 386 8.12 -33.02 -17.35
CA VAL A 386 9.09 -31.91 -17.41
C VAL A 386 8.37 -30.57 -17.31
N TYR A 387 7.29 -30.39 -18.06
CA TYR A 387 6.48 -29.17 -18.00
C TYR A 387 5.81 -28.97 -16.63
N GLU A 388 5.40 -30.04 -15.96
CA GLU A 388 4.86 -30.00 -14.58
C GLU A 388 5.94 -29.52 -13.59
N ASP A 389 7.14 -30.12 -13.61
CA ASP A 389 8.29 -29.70 -12.80
C ASP A 389 8.71 -28.24 -13.11
N TYR A 390 8.65 -27.80 -14.37
CA TYR A 390 8.89 -26.41 -14.74
C TYR A 390 7.81 -25.48 -14.17
N GLY A 391 6.53 -25.87 -14.30
CA GLY A 391 5.39 -25.11 -13.80
C GLY A 391 5.45 -24.89 -12.29
N GLU A 392 5.93 -25.86 -11.53
CA GLU A 392 6.18 -25.73 -10.07
C GLU A 392 7.17 -24.60 -9.73
N LYS A 393 8.05 -24.23 -10.65
CA LYS A 393 9.06 -23.20 -10.43
C LYS A 393 8.66 -21.85 -11.04
N LEU A 394 8.00 -21.88 -12.18
CA LEU A 394 7.70 -20.71 -13.02
C LEU A 394 6.38 -20.03 -12.64
N LEU A 395 5.29 -20.77 -12.44
CA LEU A 395 3.98 -20.20 -12.10
C LEU A 395 3.97 -19.38 -10.80
N PRO A 396 4.53 -19.85 -9.66
CA PRO A 396 4.59 -19.01 -8.45
C PRO A 396 5.45 -17.75 -8.62
N ARG A 397 6.44 -17.75 -9.54
CA ARG A 397 7.23 -16.56 -9.88
C ARG A 397 6.46 -15.62 -10.81
N ALA A 398 5.75 -16.14 -11.80
CA ALA A 398 4.86 -15.35 -12.65
C ALA A 398 3.84 -14.57 -11.81
N VAL A 399 3.21 -15.23 -10.82
CA VAL A 399 2.32 -14.59 -9.84
C VAL A 399 3.08 -13.58 -8.96
N GLY A 400 4.23 -13.97 -8.40
CA GLY A 400 4.98 -13.15 -7.45
C GLY A 400 5.60 -11.89 -8.05
N TYR A 401 6.15 -11.96 -9.26
CA TYR A 401 6.68 -10.80 -9.98
C TYR A 401 5.57 -9.89 -10.50
N SER A 402 4.44 -10.46 -10.98
CA SER A 402 3.24 -9.68 -11.34
C SER A 402 2.74 -8.88 -10.13
N ALA A 403 2.69 -9.49 -8.95
CA ALA A 403 2.34 -8.80 -7.72
C ALA A 403 3.35 -7.71 -7.33
N GLY A 404 4.64 -7.96 -7.56
CA GLY A 404 5.70 -6.97 -7.39
C GLY A 404 5.51 -5.73 -8.27
N LEU A 405 5.04 -5.90 -9.52
CA LEU A 405 4.68 -4.79 -10.40
C LEU A 405 3.51 -3.97 -9.85
N LEU A 406 2.45 -4.63 -9.39
CA LEU A 406 1.28 -3.97 -8.80
C LEU A 406 1.67 -3.19 -7.52
N ASP A 407 2.44 -3.82 -6.65
CA ASP A 407 2.95 -3.19 -5.41
C ASP A 407 3.84 -1.98 -5.74
N TYR A 408 4.70 -2.07 -6.76
CA TYR A 408 5.55 -0.96 -7.18
C TYR A 408 4.74 0.20 -7.78
N PHE A 409 3.67 -0.07 -8.53
CA PHE A 409 2.81 0.97 -9.10
C PHE A 409 2.18 1.81 -7.98
N PHE A 410 1.68 1.18 -6.92
CA PHE A 410 1.03 1.85 -5.80
C PHE A 410 1.96 2.15 -4.61
N ARG A 411 3.29 2.07 -4.78
CA ARG A 411 4.25 2.24 -3.68
C ARG A 411 4.28 3.65 -3.09
N GLY A 412 3.88 4.65 -3.86
CA GLY A 412 3.84 6.04 -3.41
C GLY A 412 2.69 6.23 -2.41
N LYS A 413 2.99 6.83 -1.25
CA LYS A 413 2.05 7.05 -0.16
C LYS A 413 2.21 8.44 0.44
N LEU A 414 1.06 9.03 0.77
CA LEU A 414 0.96 10.29 1.49
C LEU A 414 0.29 10.01 2.83
N ASP A 415 1.05 10.09 3.92
CA ASP A 415 0.53 10.00 5.28
C ASP A 415 0.24 11.41 5.78
N VAL A 416 -0.76 12.03 5.16
CA VAL A 416 -1.12 13.44 5.36
C VAL A 416 -2.60 13.60 5.65
N ASP A 417 -2.94 14.67 6.36
CA ASP A 417 -4.31 15.11 6.65
C ASP A 417 -4.48 16.59 6.25
N LEU A 418 -5.74 17.00 6.08
CA LEU A 418 -6.12 18.41 5.94
C LEU A 418 -6.22 19.06 7.32
N VAL A 419 -5.41 20.09 7.55
CA VAL A 419 -5.44 20.87 8.79
C VAL A 419 -5.67 22.35 8.51
N PRO A 420 -6.34 23.10 9.41
CA PRO A 420 -6.41 24.54 9.32
C PRO A 420 -5.01 25.14 9.28
N ASP A 421 -4.85 26.19 8.48
CA ASP A 421 -3.59 26.89 8.38
C ASP A 421 -3.28 27.63 9.70
N PRO A 422 -2.15 27.36 10.39
CA PRO A 422 -1.81 27.97 11.66
C PRO A 422 -1.61 29.49 11.57
N ASP A 423 -1.32 30.02 10.37
CA ASP A 423 -1.06 31.44 10.14
C ASP A 423 -2.31 32.18 9.62
N SER A 424 -3.43 31.48 9.43
CA SER A 424 -4.71 32.05 9.00
C SER A 424 -5.74 32.07 10.13
N SER A 425 -6.47 33.18 10.27
CA SER A 425 -7.65 33.23 11.13
C SER A 425 -8.91 32.66 10.48
N ASP A 426 -8.88 32.45 9.16
CA ASP A 426 -9.97 31.82 8.41
C ASP A 426 -9.81 30.30 8.43
N PRO A 427 -10.73 29.54 9.06
CA PRO A 427 -10.65 28.09 9.17
C PRO A 427 -10.90 27.35 7.84
N THR A 428 -11.30 28.06 6.79
CA THR A 428 -11.45 27.53 5.43
C THR A 428 -10.17 27.64 4.60
N VAL A 429 -9.13 28.27 5.15
CA VAL A 429 -7.77 28.19 4.63
C VAL A 429 -7.06 27.01 5.31
N VAL A 430 -6.68 26.03 4.51
CA VAL A 430 -6.11 24.76 4.99
C VAL A 430 -4.80 24.44 4.29
N ARG A 431 -4.01 23.56 4.90
CA ARG A 431 -2.82 22.96 4.31
C ARG A 431 -2.82 21.45 4.55
N LEU A 432 -2.08 20.72 3.72
CA LEU A 432 -1.81 19.31 3.99
C LEU A 432 -0.68 19.24 5.01
N SER A 433 -0.84 18.41 6.03
CA SER A 433 0.15 18.21 7.09
C SER A 433 0.30 16.73 7.37
N GLY A 434 1.54 16.28 7.52
CA GLY A 434 1.90 14.89 7.73
C GLY A 434 3.26 14.58 7.13
N THR A 435 3.47 13.34 6.70
CA THR A 435 4.77 12.84 6.23
C THR A 435 4.70 12.11 4.90
N ASN A 436 5.85 11.99 4.23
CA ASN A 436 6.00 11.14 3.07
C ASN A 436 6.05 9.67 3.50
N GLY A 437 4.98 8.92 3.28
CA GLY A 437 4.90 7.48 3.56
C GLY A 437 5.51 6.60 2.46
N SER A 438 5.97 7.20 1.37
CA SER A 438 6.57 6.48 0.24
C SER A 438 7.97 5.97 0.60
N PRO A 439 8.42 4.86 -0.01
CA PRO A 439 9.82 4.44 0.08
C PRO A 439 10.76 5.37 -0.70
N ASP A 440 10.22 6.10 -1.68
CA ASP A 440 10.95 7.07 -2.49
C ASP A 440 10.75 8.50 -1.97
N LYS A 441 11.75 9.34 -2.20
CA LYS A 441 11.64 10.79 -2.04
C LYS A 441 10.57 11.35 -2.99
N LEU A 442 9.70 12.22 -2.50
CA LEU A 442 8.95 13.15 -3.35
C LEU A 442 9.96 14.17 -3.88
N ASP A 443 10.37 14.07 -5.14
CA ASP A 443 11.59 14.73 -5.63
C ASP A 443 11.29 15.81 -6.68
N GLY A 444 10.42 16.77 -6.30
CA GLY A 444 9.97 17.81 -7.20
C GLY A 444 8.70 17.41 -7.95
N GLY A 445 7.62 18.09 -7.65
CA GLY A 445 6.29 17.83 -8.20
C GLY A 445 5.25 18.78 -7.65
N THR A 446 4.01 18.58 -8.09
CA THR A 446 2.84 19.34 -7.63
C THR A 446 1.98 18.47 -6.74
N LEU A 447 1.53 19.02 -5.61
CA LEU A 447 0.48 18.43 -4.78
C LEU A 447 -0.77 19.29 -4.93
N THR A 448 -1.78 18.74 -5.58
CA THR A 448 -3.04 19.43 -5.86
C THR A 448 -4.15 18.83 -5.03
N LEU A 449 -4.97 19.69 -4.44
CA LEU A 449 -6.15 19.29 -3.70
C LEU A 449 -7.39 19.39 -4.61
N TYR A 450 -8.23 18.38 -4.56
CA TYR A 450 -9.53 18.38 -5.21
C TYR A 450 -10.63 18.17 -4.17
N ALA A 451 -11.78 18.80 -4.36
CA ALA A 451 -12.96 18.65 -3.53
C ALA A 451 -14.08 17.97 -4.34
N ASP A 452 -14.74 17.00 -3.74
CA ASP A 452 -15.96 16.41 -4.27
C ASP A 452 -17.16 17.25 -3.80
N ASP A 453 -17.98 17.67 -4.75
CA ASP A 453 -19.23 18.37 -4.49
C ASP A 453 -20.25 17.37 -3.91
N PRO A 454 -20.81 17.62 -2.71
CA PRO A 454 -21.66 16.65 -2.03
C PRO A 454 -23.02 16.44 -2.71
N LEU A 455 -23.49 17.40 -3.53
CA LEU A 455 -24.78 17.33 -4.20
C LEU A 455 -24.68 16.63 -5.56
N THR A 456 -23.61 16.87 -6.29
CA THR A 456 -23.44 16.42 -7.68
C THR A 456 -22.43 15.27 -7.82
N GLY A 457 -21.57 15.05 -6.82
CA GLY A 457 -20.44 14.12 -6.90
C GLY A 457 -19.33 14.57 -7.86
N GLU A 458 -19.41 15.79 -8.40
CA GLU A 458 -18.37 16.35 -9.27
C GLU A 458 -17.11 16.69 -8.46
N ARG A 459 -15.94 16.31 -8.97
CA ARG A 459 -14.64 16.62 -8.39
C ARG A 459 -14.09 17.88 -9.04
N ARG A 460 -13.72 18.87 -8.24
CA ARG A 460 -13.16 20.13 -8.74
C ARG A 460 -11.83 20.45 -8.05
N PRO A 461 -10.84 20.99 -8.77
CA PRO A 461 -9.61 21.43 -8.13
C PRO A 461 -9.92 22.55 -7.14
N VAL A 462 -9.31 22.48 -5.97
CA VAL A 462 -9.36 23.53 -4.94
C VAL A 462 -8.31 24.56 -5.26
N SER A 463 -8.68 25.85 -5.20
CA SER A 463 -7.77 26.95 -5.47
C SER A 463 -6.63 26.98 -4.46
N ALA A 464 -5.39 26.91 -4.95
CA ALA A 464 -4.20 27.19 -4.17
C ALA A 464 -4.03 28.71 -3.99
N LEU A 465 -3.73 29.15 -2.77
CA LEU A 465 -3.48 30.56 -2.45
C LEU A 465 -2.02 30.96 -2.68
N ASP A 466 -1.10 30.00 -2.56
CA ASP A 466 0.31 30.19 -2.86
C ASP A 466 0.62 29.58 -4.24
N SER A 467 1.21 30.36 -5.14
CA SER A 467 1.56 29.86 -6.49
C SER A 467 2.91 29.13 -6.50
N ASN A 468 3.03 28.11 -7.36
CA ASN A 468 4.28 27.39 -7.67
C ASN A 468 4.93 26.61 -6.51
N PHE A 469 4.16 26.10 -5.54
CA PHE A 469 4.70 25.22 -4.51
C PHE A 469 5.17 23.89 -5.10
N THR A 470 6.47 23.59 -4.96
CA THR A 470 7.07 22.32 -5.39
C THR A 470 7.28 21.45 -4.17
N VAL A 471 6.69 20.25 -4.16
CA VAL A 471 6.81 19.34 -3.02
C VAL A 471 8.11 18.56 -3.08
N VAL A 472 8.88 18.66 -1.99
CA VAL A 472 10.10 17.88 -1.76
C VAL A 472 10.06 17.30 -0.35
N ALA A 473 10.12 15.98 -0.22
CA ALA A 473 10.14 15.31 1.08
C ALA A 473 10.82 13.93 0.98
N ASP A 474 11.86 13.70 1.78
CA ASP A 474 12.47 12.37 1.94
C ASP A 474 11.51 11.40 2.65
N PRO A 475 11.69 10.08 2.52
CA PRO A 475 10.87 9.10 3.24
C PRO A 475 10.80 9.38 4.75
N GLY A 476 9.58 9.38 5.29
CA GLY A 476 9.29 9.68 6.69
C GLY A 476 9.44 11.16 7.10
N GLN A 477 9.84 12.04 6.19
CA GLN A 477 9.96 13.48 6.48
C GLN A 477 8.64 14.23 6.23
N PRO A 478 8.45 15.39 6.89
CA PRO A 478 7.26 16.20 6.70
C PRO A 478 6.99 16.56 5.24
N VAL A 479 5.72 16.50 4.85
CA VAL A 479 5.25 16.99 3.55
C VAL A 479 4.66 18.38 3.75
N GLU A 480 5.28 19.36 3.11
CA GLU A 480 4.74 20.70 3.01
C GLU A 480 3.90 20.84 1.73
N SER A 481 2.84 21.64 1.79
CA SER A 481 1.97 21.95 0.66
C SER A 481 1.73 23.45 0.53
N ALA A 482 1.19 23.86 -0.61
CA ALA A 482 0.53 25.15 -0.72
C ALA A 482 -0.65 25.25 0.26
N LYS A 483 -1.05 26.48 0.57
CA LYS A 483 -2.34 26.76 1.19
C LYS A 483 -3.47 26.60 0.18
N PHE A 484 -4.59 26.08 0.64
CA PHE A 484 -5.79 25.88 -0.17
C PHE A 484 -6.98 26.59 0.46
N GLN A 485 -7.79 27.23 -0.37
CA GLN A 485 -9.07 27.81 0.02
C GLN A 485 -10.18 26.80 -0.24
N ILE A 486 -10.66 26.12 0.79
CA ILE A 486 -11.74 25.12 0.65
C ILE A 486 -13.12 25.76 0.70
N ASN A 487 -14.09 25.12 0.03
CA ASN A 487 -15.50 25.35 0.31
C ASN A 487 -15.83 24.67 1.64
N ALA A 488 -16.44 25.38 2.58
CA ALA A 488 -16.83 24.84 3.88
C ALA A 488 -17.86 23.70 3.79
N GLU A 489 -18.57 23.58 2.66
CA GLU A 489 -19.53 22.51 2.38
C GLU A 489 -18.90 21.25 1.78
N ALA A 490 -17.63 21.31 1.34
CA ALA A 490 -16.95 20.14 0.78
C ALA A 490 -16.46 19.21 1.91
N GLU A 491 -16.83 17.94 1.83
CA GLU A 491 -16.59 16.97 2.91
C GLU A 491 -15.67 15.82 2.51
N ARG A 492 -15.40 15.65 1.22
CA ARG A 492 -14.45 14.67 0.69
C ARG A 492 -13.46 15.35 -0.22
N PHE A 493 -12.19 15.08 0.03
CA PHE A 493 -11.11 15.62 -0.76
C PHE A 493 -10.24 14.52 -1.33
N MET A 494 -9.57 14.82 -2.43
CA MET A 494 -8.54 13.98 -3.03
C MET A 494 -7.27 14.83 -3.14
N ALA A 495 -6.25 14.49 -2.37
CA ALA A 495 -4.91 14.99 -2.57
C ALA A 495 -4.22 14.17 -3.65
N VAL A 496 -3.66 14.84 -4.67
CA VAL A 496 -2.96 14.20 -5.77
C VAL A 496 -1.56 14.77 -5.88
N TYR A 497 -0.55 13.94 -5.60
CA TYR A 497 0.83 14.23 -5.96
C TYR A 497 1.07 13.79 -7.40
N LYS A 498 1.75 14.65 -8.17
CA LYS A 498 2.28 14.34 -9.50
C LYS A 498 3.69 14.91 -9.62
N GLY A 499 4.68 14.08 -9.90
CA GLY A 499 6.06 14.53 -9.99
C GLY A 499 7.05 13.39 -10.06
N LYS A 500 8.32 13.68 -9.76
CA LYS A 500 9.35 12.65 -9.75
C LYS A 500 9.25 11.78 -8.50
N LEU A 501 9.03 10.48 -8.69
CA LEU A 501 9.03 9.47 -7.62
C LEU A 501 10.03 8.36 -7.99
N GLY A 502 11.18 8.34 -7.31
CA GLY A 502 12.29 7.48 -7.69
C GLY A 502 12.78 7.82 -9.11
N ASN A 503 12.77 6.83 -10.01
CA ASN A 503 13.15 6.99 -11.41
C ASN A 503 11.97 7.38 -12.34
N GLU A 504 10.76 7.53 -11.81
CA GLU A 504 9.60 8.00 -12.59
C GLU A 504 9.62 9.52 -12.68
N ALA A 505 10.40 10.08 -13.62
CA ALA A 505 10.48 11.52 -13.85
C ALA A 505 9.48 11.97 -14.93
N PRO A 506 8.76 13.09 -14.74
CA PRO A 506 7.87 13.62 -15.77
C PRO A 506 8.60 13.93 -17.10
N GLN A 507 8.02 13.51 -18.22
CA GLN A 507 8.57 13.78 -19.56
C GLN A 507 7.46 13.77 -20.62
N GLY A 508 7.27 14.88 -21.34
CA GLY A 508 6.17 15.00 -22.30
C GLY A 508 4.82 14.77 -21.61
N ASP A 509 4.03 13.81 -22.12
CA ASP A 509 2.74 13.43 -21.55
C ASP A 509 2.83 12.42 -20.39
N PHE A 510 4.04 11.93 -20.05
CA PHE A 510 4.25 11.08 -18.88
C PHE A 510 4.21 11.94 -17.61
N PRO A 511 3.24 11.72 -16.69
CA PRO A 511 3.10 12.56 -15.50
C PRO A 511 4.19 12.31 -14.43
N GLY A 512 5.06 11.31 -14.61
CA GLY A 512 5.94 10.81 -13.55
C GLY A 512 5.19 9.90 -12.58
N GLY A 513 5.64 9.86 -11.32
CA GLY A 513 4.92 9.22 -10.23
C GLY A 513 3.63 9.97 -9.89
N VAL A 514 2.58 9.21 -9.58
CA VAL A 514 1.26 9.73 -9.20
C VAL A 514 0.82 9.07 -7.91
N ILE A 515 0.42 9.86 -6.92
CA ILE A 515 -0.09 9.38 -5.63
C ILE A 515 -1.44 10.02 -5.37
N GLY A 516 -2.44 9.22 -5.05
CA GLY A 516 -3.76 9.68 -4.62
C GLY A 516 -3.96 9.37 -3.14
N LYS A 517 -4.52 10.33 -2.39
CA LYS A 517 -4.98 10.13 -1.03
C LYS A 517 -6.34 10.78 -0.85
N VAL A 518 -7.36 9.97 -0.57
CA VAL A 518 -8.65 10.48 -0.08
C VAL A 518 -8.43 10.99 1.32
N LEU A 519 -8.91 12.20 1.52
CA LEU A 519 -8.94 12.86 2.81
C LEU A 519 -10.40 13.13 3.13
N GLY A 520 -10.79 12.84 4.36
CA GLY A 520 -11.98 13.49 4.90
C GLY A 520 -11.73 15.00 4.86
N GLY A 521 -12.79 15.78 4.65
CA GLY A 521 -12.75 17.19 4.99
C GLY A 521 -12.25 17.35 6.42
N VAL A 522 -11.72 18.51 6.76
CA VAL A 522 -11.26 18.78 8.13
C VAL A 522 -12.44 18.45 9.05
N ARG A 523 -12.45 17.29 9.73
CA ARG A 523 -12.91 17.09 11.11
C ARG A 523 -13.14 15.64 11.57
N ALA A 524 -12.65 15.41 12.78
CA ALA A 524 -13.28 14.62 13.81
C ALA A 524 -14.75 15.04 14.03
N GLU A 525 -15.64 14.08 14.26
CA GLU A 525 -17.01 14.32 14.67
C GLU A 525 -17.11 15.46 15.72
N SER A 526 -17.96 16.45 15.46
CA SER A 526 -17.96 17.67 16.28
C SER A 526 -19.37 18.21 16.51
N ILE A 527 -19.64 18.62 17.75
CA ILE A 527 -20.77 19.47 18.10
C ILE A 527 -20.27 20.90 18.05
N PHE A 528 -20.91 21.76 17.26
CA PHE A 528 -20.48 23.14 17.07
C PHE A 528 -21.67 24.10 17.11
N PHE A 529 -21.39 25.35 17.49
CA PHE A 529 -22.37 26.43 17.46
C PHE A 529 -22.41 27.05 16.07
N ASP A 530 -23.57 27.05 15.44
CA ASP A 530 -23.78 27.75 14.18
C ASP A 530 -24.26 29.18 14.45
N PHE A 531 -23.42 30.15 14.10
CA PHE A 531 -23.67 31.57 14.36
C PHE A 531 -24.78 32.16 13.48
N GLU A 532 -25.09 31.55 12.33
CA GLU A 532 -26.16 32.03 11.46
C GLU A 532 -27.54 31.60 11.99
N SER A 533 -27.67 30.32 12.41
CA SER A 533 -28.93 29.82 12.97
C SER A 533 -29.07 30.04 14.48
N GLY A 534 -28.00 30.41 15.18
CA GLY A 534 -27.96 30.59 16.62
C GLY A 534 -28.15 29.31 17.42
N LYS A 535 -27.90 28.14 16.81
CA LYS A 535 -28.19 26.81 17.37
C LYS A 535 -26.96 25.91 17.30
N TYR A 536 -26.85 24.98 18.25
CA TYR A 536 -25.86 23.91 18.15
C TYR A 536 -26.29 22.85 17.13
N LYS A 537 -25.31 22.38 16.36
CA LYS A 537 -25.46 21.34 15.36
C LYS A 537 -24.43 20.23 15.61
N LEU A 538 -24.82 19.00 15.32
CA LEU A 538 -23.94 17.84 15.24
C LEU A 538 -23.43 17.69 13.81
N ARG A 539 -22.12 17.57 13.64
CA ARG A 539 -21.47 17.22 12.38
C ARG A 539 -21.04 15.76 12.41
N THR A 540 -21.44 15.01 11.40
CA THR A 540 -21.08 13.59 11.19
C THR A 540 -20.53 13.38 9.78
N VAL A 541 -20.18 12.15 9.41
CA VAL A 541 -19.81 11.78 8.03
C VAL A 541 -20.97 11.91 7.03
N ASP A 542 -22.21 11.93 7.53
CA ASP A 542 -23.43 12.02 6.72
C ASP A 542 -23.99 13.45 6.63
N GLY A 543 -23.21 14.44 7.10
CA GLY A 543 -23.55 15.87 7.05
C GLY A 543 -23.79 16.50 8.43
N VAL A 544 -24.49 17.64 8.41
CA VAL A 544 -24.71 18.51 9.58
C VAL A 544 -26.19 18.52 9.99
N PHE A 545 -26.46 18.22 11.26
CA PHE A 545 -27.81 18.06 11.80
C PHE A 545 -28.05 18.95 13.02
N PRO A 546 -29.20 19.62 13.13
CA PRO A 546 -29.52 20.43 14.31
C PRO A 546 -29.74 19.55 15.55
N LEU A 547 -29.21 19.99 16.70
CA LEU A 547 -29.54 19.38 17.99
C LEU A 547 -30.95 19.82 18.45
N PRO A 548 -31.65 19.01 19.25
CA PRO A 548 -32.96 19.38 19.79
C PRO A 548 -32.85 20.62 20.68
N PRO A 549 -33.89 21.47 20.79
CA PRO A 549 -33.84 22.74 21.54
C PRO A 549 -33.35 22.60 23.00
N THR A 550 -33.64 21.48 23.65
CA THR A 550 -33.19 21.13 25.00
C THR A 550 -31.67 20.98 25.10
N ALA A 551 -31.03 20.39 24.08
CA ALA A 551 -29.57 20.29 23.99
C ALA A 551 -28.94 21.55 23.35
N GLY A 552 -29.65 22.20 22.43
CA GLY A 552 -29.22 23.42 21.74
C GLY A 552 -29.12 24.66 22.63
N SER A 553 -29.64 24.59 23.86
CA SER A 553 -29.55 25.68 24.85
C SER A 553 -28.32 25.57 25.77
N LEU A 554 -27.53 24.50 25.64
CA LEU A 554 -26.33 24.29 26.46
C LEU A 554 -25.22 25.27 26.10
N LYS A 555 -24.39 25.60 27.08
CA LYS A 555 -23.10 26.28 26.91
C LYS A 555 -21.96 25.31 27.18
N ASN A 556 -20.77 25.63 26.70
CA ASN A 556 -19.54 24.86 26.98
C ASN A 556 -19.65 23.36 26.66
N ILE A 557 -20.31 23.01 25.55
CA ILE A 557 -20.56 21.62 25.18
C ILE A 557 -19.23 20.90 24.90
N ARG A 558 -19.09 19.69 25.42
CA ARG A 558 -17.98 18.76 25.14
C ARG A 558 -18.49 17.33 24.97
N TRP A 559 -17.73 16.52 24.24
CA TRP A 559 -17.93 15.07 24.23
C TRP A 559 -17.69 14.49 25.63
N GLY A 560 -18.48 13.49 26.00
CA GLY A 560 -18.28 12.69 27.22
C GLY A 560 -17.40 11.47 26.95
N ASP A 561 -16.92 10.84 28.01
CA ASP A 561 -16.05 9.65 27.93
C ASP A 561 -16.83 8.39 27.48
N LEU A 562 -18.16 8.42 27.58
CA LEU A 562 -19.02 7.37 27.06
C LEU A 562 -19.38 7.67 25.61
N ASP A 563 -19.33 6.63 24.78
CA ASP A 563 -19.68 6.73 23.38
C ASP A 563 -21.08 7.30 23.16
N ASN A 564 -21.21 8.14 22.12
CA ASN A 564 -22.42 8.89 21.79
C ASN A 564 -22.92 9.85 22.88
N THR A 565 -22.12 10.20 23.89
CA THR A 565 -22.54 11.13 24.94
C THR A 565 -21.85 12.48 24.85
N PHE A 566 -22.57 13.54 25.21
CA PHE A 566 -22.00 14.87 25.35
C PHE A 566 -22.56 15.57 26.59
N VAL A 567 -21.78 16.50 27.12
CA VAL A 567 -22.08 17.24 28.35
C VAL A 567 -21.98 18.74 28.09
N GLY A 568 -22.84 19.53 28.73
CA GLY A 568 -22.79 20.98 28.68
C GLY A 568 -23.40 21.61 29.93
N THR A 569 -23.31 22.93 30.03
CA THR A 569 -23.87 23.70 31.15
C THR A 569 -25.12 24.48 30.73
N LEU A 570 -26.22 24.34 31.44
CA LEU A 570 -27.38 25.23 31.34
C LEU A 570 -27.24 26.35 32.38
N PRO A 571 -27.11 27.62 31.97
CA PRO A 571 -27.11 28.71 32.92
C PRO A 571 -28.51 28.84 33.55
N ALA A 572 -28.55 29.15 34.84
CA ALA A 572 -29.80 29.45 35.52
C ALA A 572 -30.49 30.65 34.86
N THR A 573 -31.73 30.47 34.41
CA THR A 573 -32.51 31.56 33.84
C THR A 573 -32.78 32.60 34.93
N THR A 574 -32.29 33.82 34.71
CA THR A 574 -32.74 35.00 35.46
C THR A 574 -34.26 35.10 35.25
N PHE A 575 -35.04 35.16 36.34
CA PHE A 575 -36.23 36.03 36.49
C PHE A 575 -37.36 35.56 37.42
N THR A 576 -37.33 34.43 38.14
CA THR A 576 -38.54 34.08 38.95
C THR A 576 -38.37 33.54 40.37
N CYS A 577 -37.18 33.19 40.87
CA CYS A 577 -37.04 32.75 42.26
C CYS A 577 -35.75 33.29 42.90
N PHE A 578 -35.87 33.83 44.11
CA PHE A 578 -34.73 34.14 44.98
C PHE A 578 -34.66 33.08 46.10
N PRO A 579 -33.52 32.39 46.25
CA PRO A 579 -32.28 32.50 45.47
C PRO A 579 -32.39 31.85 44.06
N PRO A 580 -31.59 32.28 43.07
CA PRO A 580 -31.59 31.68 41.73
C PRO A 580 -31.17 30.21 41.81
N PRO A 581 -31.74 29.32 40.98
CA PRO A 581 -31.25 27.94 40.89
C PRO A 581 -29.78 27.95 40.45
N PRO A 582 -28.97 26.96 40.87
CA PRO A 582 -27.58 26.84 40.41
C PRO A 582 -27.52 26.51 38.91
N ASP A 583 -26.40 26.89 38.26
CA ASP A 583 -26.09 26.41 36.91
C ASP A 583 -26.12 24.88 36.89
N GLN A 584 -26.72 24.30 35.84
CA GLN A 584 -26.83 22.84 35.75
C GLN A 584 -25.78 22.29 34.79
N LEU A 585 -25.07 21.24 35.21
CA LEU A 585 -24.37 20.34 34.31
C LEU A 585 -25.38 19.32 33.78
N VAL A 586 -25.46 19.19 32.46
CA VAL A 586 -26.44 18.33 31.79
C VAL A 586 -25.72 17.45 30.77
N SER A 587 -26.01 16.15 30.79
CA SER A 587 -25.48 15.19 29.82
C SER A 587 -26.59 14.57 28.98
N PHE A 588 -26.29 14.38 27.71
CA PHE A 588 -27.17 13.79 26.70
C PHE A 588 -26.48 12.59 26.04
N LYS A 589 -27.30 11.68 25.52
CA LYS A 589 -26.88 10.56 24.66
C LYS A 589 -27.53 10.70 23.29
N ILE A 590 -26.75 10.56 22.23
CA ILE A 590 -27.25 10.45 20.85
C ILE A 590 -27.75 9.02 20.65
N ASN A 591 -28.96 8.87 20.14
CA ASN A 591 -29.62 7.57 19.98
C ASN A 591 -29.17 6.84 18.70
N ARG A 592 -27.91 6.40 18.66
CA ARG A 592 -27.35 5.58 17.58
C ARG A 592 -26.53 4.38 18.13
N PRO A 593 -26.22 3.36 17.30
CA PRO A 593 -25.42 2.21 17.72
C PRO A 593 -24.05 2.61 18.29
N LEU A 594 -23.51 1.80 19.20
CA LEU A 594 -22.17 2.02 19.76
C LEU A 594 -21.09 1.85 18.69
N GLY A 595 -20.12 2.76 18.65
CA GLY A 595 -19.02 2.79 17.68
C GLY A 595 -19.40 3.31 16.30
N SER A 596 -20.64 3.74 16.09
CA SER A 596 -21.10 4.32 14.83
C SER A 596 -20.91 5.83 14.80
N SER A 597 -20.35 6.35 13.71
CA SER A 597 -20.28 7.78 13.39
C SER A 597 -21.31 8.22 12.33
N GLU A 598 -22.19 7.30 11.93
CA GLU A 598 -23.27 7.54 10.96
C GLU A 598 -24.39 8.40 11.58
N MET A 599 -25.26 8.88 10.69
CA MET A 599 -26.39 9.74 10.96
C MET A 599 -27.35 9.10 11.97
N PRO A 600 -27.57 9.74 13.13
CA PRO A 600 -28.55 9.26 14.10
C PRO A 600 -29.98 9.47 13.59
N PRO A 601 -30.95 8.64 14.00
CA PRO A 601 -32.36 8.83 13.68
C PRO A 601 -32.81 10.27 13.96
N LEU A 602 -33.48 10.90 13.00
CA LEU A 602 -34.04 12.23 13.20
C LEU A 602 -35.46 12.15 13.76
N VAL A 603 -35.78 13.05 14.68
CA VAL A 603 -37.10 13.19 15.28
C VAL A 603 -37.74 14.50 14.81
N ASP A 604 -39.01 14.45 14.44
CA ASP A 604 -39.82 15.63 14.13
C ASP A 604 -40.22 16.33 15.43
N VAL A 605 -39.94 17.63 15.56
CA VAL A 605 -40.26 18.41 16.76
C VAL A 605 -41.58 19.18 16.65
N GLY A 606 -42.41 18.90 15.64
CA GLY A 606 -43.79 19.38 15.52
C GLY A 606 -43.96 20.72 14.83
N ASP A 607 -42.86 21.38 14.44
CA ASP A 607 -42.83 22.58 13.59
C ASP A 607 -42.40 22.27 12.14
N GLY A 608 -42.28 20.98 11.80
CA GLY A 608 -41.78 20.49 10.51
C GLY A 608 -40.26 20.38 10.42
N SER A 609 -39.51 20.78 11.47
CA SER A 609 -38.07 20.58 11.54
C SER A 609 -37.70 19.21 12.10
N LYS A 610 -36.62 18.63 11.57
CA LYS A 610 -36.07 17.35 12.01
C LYS A 610 -34.75 17.58 12.76
N VAL A 611 -34.63 17.04 13.96
CA VAL A 611 -33.45 17.19 14.82
C VAL A 611 -32.87 15.83 15.21
N VAL A 612 -31.61 15.82 15.66
CA VAL A 612 -30.94 14.62 16.17
C VAL A 612 -31.73 14.02 17.33
N SER A 613 -32.00 12.70 17.28
CA SER A 613 -32.58 11.99 18.43
C SER A 613 -31.56 11.92 19.57
N THR A 614 -31.92 12.51 20.72
CA THR A 614 -31.10 12.46 21.93
C THR A 614 -31.92 12.16 23.17
N ASP A 615 -31.36 11.39 24.09
CA ASP A 615 -31.90 11.17 25.43
C ASP A 615 -31.17 12.02 26.47
N LEU A 616 -31.91 12.64 27.38
CA LEU A 616 -31.32 13.26 28.57
C LEU A 616 -30.86 12.15 29.52
N LEU A 617 -29.55 12.09 29.79
CA LEU A 617 -28.99 11.11 30.73
C LEU A 617 -29.06 11.61 32.17
N LYS A 618 -28.60 12.85 32.41
CA LYS A 618 -28.54 13.43 33.76
C LYS A 618 -28.52 14.95 33.72
N ALA A 619 -29.14 15.57 34.71
CA ALA A 619 -28.96 16.99 35.04
C ALA A 619 -28.57 17.12 36.52
N LEU A 620 -27.60 17.97 36.82
CA LEU A 620 -27.03 18.16 38.16
C LEU A 620 -26.76 19.66 38.41
N GLY A 621 -27.17 20.21 39.55
CA GLY A 621 -26.83 21.60 39.93
C GLY A 621 -25.40 21.74 40.46
N LEU A 622 -24.70 22.82 40.07
CA LEU A 622 -23.33 23.13 40.48
C LEU A 622 -23.25 24.30 41.50
N PRO A 623 -22.37 24.26 42.53
CA PRO A 623 -21.71 23.09 43.14
C PRO A 623 -21.97 23.01 44.66
N PHE A 624 -22.55 21.92 45.20
CA PHE A 624 -22.54 21.69 46.66
C PHE A 624 -22.54 20.19 47.04
N GLY A 625 -21.35 19.56 47.08
CA GLY A 625 -21.12 18.31 47.84
C GLY A 625 -21.24 16.98 47.08
N LEU A 626 -20.92 16.92 45.78
CA LEU A 626 -21.07 15.69 44.99
C LEU A 626 -20.02 14.65 45.38
N TYR A 627 -20.41 13.58 46.06
CA TYR A 627 -19.54 12.42 46.30
C TYR A 627 -19.17 11.72 44.98
N LEU A 628 -17.87 11.58 44.72
CA LEU A 628 -17.34 10.97 43.49
C LEU A 628 -17.17 9.44 43.61
N GLY A 629 -17.78 8.80 44.61
CA GLY A 629 -17.72 7.34 44.78
C GLY A 629 -16.39 6.82 45.32
N THR A 630 -15.42 7.69 45.64
CA THR A 630 -14.07 7.31 46.06
C THR A 630 -13.76 7.82 47.46
N THR A 631 -13.15 6.98 48.29
CA THR A 631 -12.72 7.33 49.66
C THR A 631 -11.23 7.05 49.83
N VAL A 632 -10.48 8.03 50.34
CA VAL A 632 -9.04 7.91 50.58
C VAL A 632 -8.81 7.42 52.00
N ASN A 633 -8.03 6.34 52.13
CA ASN A 633 -7.52 5.84 53.40
C ASN A 633 -6.03 6.18 53.46
N TYR A 634 -5.64 7.05 54.38
CA TYR A 634 -4.26 7.46 54.60
C TYR A 634 -3.77 6.91 55.93
N SER A 635 -2.56 6.35 55.93
CA SER A 635 -1.84 5.95 57.15
C SER A 635 -0.35 6.25 56.99
N GLN A 636 0.26 6.83 58.03
CA GLN A 636 1.69 7.12 58.09
C GLN A 636 2.25 6.81 59.47
N ALA A 637 3.41 6.15 59.50
CA ALA A 637 4.20 5.93 60.69
C ALA A 637 5.34 6.95 60.75
N VAL A 638 5.53 7.62 61.88
CA VAL A 638 6.68 8.49 62.12
C VAL A 638 7.44 7.98 63.33
N HIS A 639 8.72 7.66 63.12
CA HIS A 639 9.64 7.34 64.21
C HIS A 639 10.14 8.65 64.83
N PHE A 640 9.82 8.87 66.10
CA PHE A 640 10.20 10.05 66.86
C PHE A 640 11.20 9.69 67.95
N LYS A 641 12.37 10.33 67.90
CA LYS A 641 13.42 10.20 68.91
C LYS A 641 13.82 11.57 69.42
N GLN A 642 13.80 11.77 70.74
CA GLN A 642 14.24 13.00 71.40
C GLN A 642 15.38 12.69 72.37
N ALA A 643 16.47 13.44 72.23
CA ALA A 643 17.55 13.47 73.21
C ALA A 643 17.67 14.87 73.83
N LEU A 644 17.99 14.91 75.11
CA LEU A 644 18.38 16.11 75.83
C LEU A 644 19.89 16.06 76.05
N VAL A 645 20.53 17.22 76.13
CA VAL A 645 21.95 17.31 76.46
C VAL A 645 22.06 17.98 77.82
N THR A 646 22.73 17.31 78.75
CA THR A 646 22.94 17.83 80.11
C THR A 646 24.41 18.18 80.32
N TYR A 647 24.68 19.23 81.07
CA TYR A 647 26.01 19.62 81.51
C TYR A 647 25.93 20.45 82.79
N ASP A 648 27.01 20.47 83.54
CA ASP A 648 27.17 21.22 84.77
C ASP A 648 28.04 22.45 84.54
N ILE A 649 27.70 23.54 85.22
CA ILE A 649 28.50 24.77 85.23
C ILE A 649 28.99 25.00 86.66
N THR A 650 30.30 25.16 86.83
CA THR A 650 30.93 25.51 88.11
C THR A 650 31.61 26.86 88.01
N ASP A 651 31.24 27.81 88.87
CA ASP A 651 31.85 29.14 88.95
C ASP A 651 32.78 29.25 90.15
N ASN A 652 34.04 29.64 89.90
CA ASN A 652 35.05 29.81 90.92
C ASN A 652 35.26 31.31 91.21
N PHE A 653 35.13 31.69 92.47
CA PHE A 653 35.37 33.04 92.96
C PHE A 653 36.48 33.06 94.00
N VAL A 654 37.30 34.10 94.00
CA VAL A 654 38.38 34.28 94.98
C VAL A 654 38.21 35.62 95.67
N PHE A 655 38.30 35.63 97.00
CA PHE A 655 38.22 36.86 97.78
C PHE A 655 39.49 37.70 97.59
N VAL A 656 39.32 38.96 97.23
CA VAL A 656 40.39 39.96 97.13
C VAL A 656 40.18 40.98 98.23
N GLN A 657 41.13 41.04 99.16
CA GLN A 657 41.11 41.97 100.28
C GLN A 657 41.57 43.36 99.82
N THR A 658 40.77 44.38 100.09
CA THR A 658 41.01 45.76 99.64
C THR A 658 41.68 46.62 100.70
N ASP A 659 41.60 46.24 101.97
CA ASP A 659 42.30 46.89 103.08
C ASP A 659 43.18 45.86 103.81
N PRO A 660 44.52 45.98 103.79
CA PRO A 660 45.41 45.03 104.44
C PRO A 660 45.17 44.88 105.96
N ASP A 661 44.65 45.91 106.61
CA ASP A 661 44.51 45.97 108.07
C ASP A 661 43.10 45.52 108.55
N ASP A 662 42.16 45.25 107.63
CA ASP A 662 40.86 44.61 107.91
C ASP A 662 40.62 43.37 107.01
N PRO A 663 40.71 42.14 107.55
CA PRO A 663 40.57 40.89 106.79
C PRO A 663 39.20 40.66 106.15
N ASN A 664 38.16 41.39 106.54
CA ASN A 664 36.83 41.27 105.95
C ASN A 664 36.52 42.37 104.92
N ALA A 665 37.37 43.39 104.82
CA ALA A 665 37.24 44.45 103.84
C ALA A 665 37.80 43.99 102.49
N GLY A 666 36.92 43.43 101.66
CA GLY A 666 37.24 42.94 100.32
C GLY A 666 36.00 42.49 99.55
N PHE A 667 36.20 41.95 98.35
CA PHE A 667 35.12 41.38 97.55
C PHE A 667 35.56 40.08 96.86
N TYR A 668 34.60 39.19 96.61
CA TYR A 668 34.85 38.00 95.80
C TYR A 668 34.89 38.38 94.32
N GLU A 669 36.06 38.20 93.71
CA GLU A 669 36.24 38.37 92.29
C GLU A 669 36.06 37.03 91.58
N PHE A 670 35.23 37.02 90.54
CA PHE A 670 35.08 35.86 89.67
C PHE A 670 36.42 35.56 88.98
N LYS A 671 36.87 34.30 89.04
CA LYS A 671 38.12 33.87 88.41
C LYS A 671 37.87 33.06 87.15
N SER A 672 37.00 32.06 87.21
CA SER A 672 36.73 31.19 86.07
C SER A 672 35.38 30.50 86.19
N ARG A 673 34.87 30.08 85.03
CA ARG A 673 33.71 29.21 84.88
C ARG A 673 34.16 27.99 84.11
N ASP A 674 33.99 26.82 84.71
CA ASP A 674 34.24 25.54 84.06
C ASP A 674 32.89 24.91 83.72
N ILE A 675 32.77 24.41 82.48
CA ILE A 675 31.57 23.73 81.98
C ILE A 675 31.94 22.29 81.68
N SER A 676 31.18 21.33 82.23
CA SER A 676 31.44 19.90 81.98
C SER A 676 31.14 19.51 80.53
N VAL A 677 31.70 18.38 80.09
CA VAL A 677 31.44 17.87 78.74
C VAL A 677 29.96 17.51 78.63
N PRO A 678 29.21 18.07 77.65
CA PRO A 678 27.79 17.80 77.56
C PRO A 678 27.48 16.35 77.17
N GLU A 679 26.63 15.68 77.94
CA GLU A 679 26.23 14.28 77.71
C GLU A 679 24.80 14.19 77.15
N PRO A 680 24.59 13.51 76.00
CA PRO A 680 23.26 13.31 75.43
C PRO A 680 22.54 12.14 76.12
N GLU A 681 21.34 12.40 76.64
CA GLU A 681 20.42 11.41 77.19
C GLU A 681 19.18 11.29 76.28
N THR A 682 18.87 10.09 75.79
CA THR A 682 17.63 9.86 75.02
C THR A 682 16.45 9.69 75.98
N VAL A 683 15.46 10.57 75.90
CA VAL A 683 14.29 10.59 76.80
C VAL A 683 13.02 10.03 76.17
N VAL A 684 12.93 10.00 74.83
CA VAL A 684 11.82 9.40 74.07
C VAL A 684 12.36 8.75 72.80
N ASP A 685 11.91 7.53 72.49
CA ASP A 685 12.23 6.79 71.26
C ASP A 685 11.05 5.87 70.90
N GLU A 686 10.10 6.36 70.11
CA GLU A 686 8.86 5.64 69.77
C GLU A 686 8.40 5.85 68.32
N THR A 687 7.57 4.93 67.81
CA THR A 687 6.91 5.10 66.51
C THR A 687 5.45 5.48 66.71
N VAL A 688 5.05 6.65 66.21
CA VAL A 688 3.67 7.15 66.26
C VAL A 688 2.99 6.87 64.91
N GLN A 689 1.78 6.35 64.94
CA GLN A 689 0.96 6.09 63.76
C GLN A 689 -0.12 7.17 63.60
N PHE A 690 -0.25 7.72 62.41
CA PHE A 690 -1.31 8.64 62.01
C PHE A 690 -2.17 7.97 60.95
N SER A 691 -3.49 7.99 61.08
CA SER A 691 -4.39 7.49 60.05
C SER A 691 -5.63 8.37 59.90
N GLN A 692 -6.08 8.58 58.66
CA GLN A 692 -7.31 9.32 58.35
C GLN A 692 -8.06 8.66 57.19
N ASN A 693 -9.38 8.73 57.24
CA ASN A 693 -10.26 8.33 56.14
C ASN A 693 -11.12 9.53 55.76
N PHE A 694 -11.17 9.88 54.47
CA PHE A 694 -12.05 10.94 53.98
C PHE A 694 -12.58 10.66 52.55
N PRO A 695 -13.85 10.99 52.26
CA PRO A 695 -14.43 10.83 50.94
C PRO A 695 -14.00 11.95 50.00
N ILE A 696 -13.85 11.65 48.70
CA ILE A 696 -13.67 12.67 47.67
C ILE A 696 -15.06 13.20 47.26
N VAL A 697 -15.36 14.44 47.63
CA VAL A 697 -16.55 15.20 47.22
C VAL A 697 -16.20 16.44 46.39
N LEU A 698 -16.95 16.75 45.35
CA LEU A 698 -16.81 17.99 44.59
C LEU A 698 -17.70 19.08 45.21
N ASP A 699 -17.08 19.95 45.98
CA ASP A 699 -17.66 21.07 46.71
C ASP A 699 -16.88 22.39 46.52
N GLN A 700 -17.50 23.49 46.94
CA GLN A 700 -16.90 24.83 46.91
C GLN A 700 -15.77 25.01 47.93
N ALA A 701 -15.75 24.26 49.04
CA ALA A 701 -14.79 24.44 50.13
C ALA A 701 -13.36 24.06 49.72
N HIS A 702 -13.21 23.04 48.86
CA HIS A 702 -11.92 22.62 48.32
C HIS A 702 -11.65 23.17 46.90
N GLN A 703 -12.56 24.02 46.39
CA GLN A 703 -12.37 24.80 45.17
C GLN A 703 -11.77 26.17 45.55
N HIS A 704 -10.45 26.33 45.40
CA HIS A 704 -9.77 27.57 45.77
C HIS A 704 -10.04 28.69 44.74
N CYS A 705 -11.12 29.45 44.95
CA CYS A 705 -11.47 30.62 44.12
C CYS A 705 -10.67 31.86 44.56
N GLY A 706 -9.48 32.04 44.02
CA GLY A 706 -8.78 33.34 43.99
C GLY A 706 -8.85 33.98 42.60
N PRO A 707 -8.82 35.32 42.46
CA PRO A 707 -8.87 35.98 41.16
C PRO A 707 -7.61 35.66 40.35
N VAL A 708 -7.83 35.04 39.18
CA VAL A 708 -6.95 34.93 38.00
C VAL A 708 -5.45 34.93 38.30
N THR A 709 -4.87 33.73 38.44
CA THR A 709 -3.46 33.51 38.15
C THR A 709 -3.33 32.54 36.96
N PRO A 710 -2.23 32.59 36.16
CA PRO A 710 -2.10 31.84 34.90
C PRO A 710 -2.00 30.32 35.07
N PHE A 711 -2.01 29.83 36.31
CA PHE A 711 -1.81 28.43 36.64
C PHE A 711 -2.99 27.97 37.49
N PRO A 712 -4.05 27.39 36.90
CA PRO A 712 -5.10 26.75 37.68
C PRO A 712 -4.45 25.63 38.51
N ARG A 713 -4.45 25.77 39.84
CA ARG A 713 -4.05 24.68 40.72
C ARG A 713 -5.20 23.68 40.80
N PRO A 714 -4.92 22.36 40.81
CA PRO A 714 -5.96 21.35 40.92
C PRO A 714 -6.68 21.44 42.27
N TYR A 715 -7.91 20.92 42.30
CA TYR A 715 -8.71 20.68 43.50
C TYR A 715 -7.85 19.99 44.58
N SER A 716 -7.74 20.58 45.78
CA SER A 716 -6.81 20.12 46.83
C SER A 716 -7.54 19.68 48.09
N TRP A 717 -7.22 18.47 48.57
CA TRP A 717 -7.71 17.86 49.80
C TRP A 717 -6.71 18.00 50.94
#